data_AF-A0A9W7J8Z7-F1
#
_entry.id   AF-A0A9W7J8Z7-F1
#
_cell.length_a   1.000
_cell.length_b   1.000
_cell.length_c   1.000
_cell.angle_alpha   90.00
_cell.angle_beta   90.00
_cell.angle_gamma   90.00
#
_symmetry.space_group_name_H-M   'P 1'
#
loop_
_entity.id
_entity.type
_entity.pdbx_description
1 polymer ?
#
loop_
_entity_poly.entity_id
_entity_poly.type
_entity_poly.pdbx_seq_one_letter_code
_entity_poly.pdbx_strand_id
1 'polypeptide(L)'
;MAQETNTGPFHPLVKGAVNKPGGASAKPPPVHNHGAAQSLPNNTGSTTSQLHIANPGASQAHMKGPSASQAHMKGPSASQALIRADRTTGMLAMSDDNVMMNQILATHAPDGREVDVQPLLYLVEDILNRATQHVDVLVKGTQAQIEMEEKAQQANYIAMLEALTFTIDRIACELSYKAYRGSDAHATTAAIFNFLSSYAWDAKLVLSLSAFALNYGEFWLLAQIYSTNQLAKSMAILKQLPSLLEHTAPLKPRFDALNTLIRTMMDVTRCVVEFKELPSMYISQDAPALVTALNLIPTAVYWTIRSMVACATQISSLVTMGHEYGISESWELSTLAHKLRNIHEHLRQQLNFCHRYIEEKKDVETYQMLLKLFDPNVMHIDNMKILKALIYARDDKLPLIDGATRRKVGLDVLRRKNVLLLISSLEFSSDELAILEQIYNDSRIHETRLESQYEVVWIPVVDRSVVPLSEETRTKFETLRSTMPWYSVEDPLLIEKPVIRFIKEVWHFRTKPILVVLDPQGKVLSPNAIHMMWIWGSTAFPFTSLREEALWRDETWRLELLIDGIDPMILNWIKEGKYIFLYGGDDIEWVRKFATSARRVASASGIPLEMVYVGKSNKREKVTKVTSIINAENLGHAWQDQAMVWFFWTRLESMLFSKIQLGRADDQDPVMLQIKKLLSYGREGGWAVLSQGSDIVVNGHSTTILPAVGGYDEWKVNVADKGFKLAFKEYHDRLHDVAHPCCRFEFPTATKVPESMRCPECLRIMETYTSFVCCHDEQGIPGSLF
;
A
#
# COMPACT_ATOMS: atom_id res chain seq x y z
N MET A 1 -47.69 -40.72 14.63
CA MET A 1 -47.37 -41.32 15.94
C MET A 1 -46.54 -40.27 16.68
N ALA A 2 -47.10 -39.35 17.47
CA ALA A 2 -47.94 -39.52 18.68
C ALA A 2 -47.10 -39.92 19.91
N GLN A 3 -47.24 -39.36 21.12
CA GLN A 3 -48.03 -38.24 21.68
C GLN A 3 -47.35 -37.84 23.03
N GLU A 4 -47.42 -36.64 23.62
CA GLU A 4 -47.96 -35.32 23.22
C GLU A 4 -47.05 -34.20 23.81
N THR A 5 -47.38 -32.97 24.25
CA THR A 5 -48.62 -32.22 24.62
C THR A 5 -48.41 -30.71 24.36
N ASN A 6 -49.39 -29.84 24.67
CA ASN A 6 -49.39 -28.39 24.42
C ASN A 6 -49.51 -27.58 25.74
N THR A 7 -49.04 -26.32 25.80
CA THR A 7 -49.79 -25.15 26.33
C THR A 7 -48.98 -23.84 26.29
N GLY A 8 -49.70 -22.71 26.21
CA GLY A 8 -49.15 -21.35 26.00
C GLY A 8 -49.19 -20.41 27.22
N PRO A 9 -49.00 -19.08 27.00
CA PRO A 9 -48.58 -18.13 28.04
C PRO A 9 -49.71 -17.30 28.68
N PHE A 10 -49.41 -16.60 29.78
CA PHE A 10 -50.30 -15.60 30.39
C PHE A 10 -49.59 -14.32 30.87
N HIS A 11 -50.29 -13.19 30.68
CA HIS A 11 -49.99 -11.86 31.21
C HIS A 11 -50.65 -11.63 32.59
N PRO A 12 -50.23 -10.59 33.32
CA PRO A 12 -51.13 -9.42 33.50
C PRO A 12 -50.41 -8.09 33.15
N LEU A 13 -51.01 -6.91 32.86
CA LEU A 13 -52.31 -6.25 33.17
C LEU A 13 -52.42 -5.62 34.58
N VAL A 14 -52.98 -4.41 34.81
CA VAL A 14 -53.16 -3.18 33.99
C VAL A 14 -53.60 -2.00 34.91
N LYS A 15 -53.43 -0.73 34.47
CA LYS A 15 -53.99 0.59 34.92
C LYS A 15 -52.85 1.65 34.94
N GLY A 16 -53.02 2.95 34.67
CA GLY A 16 -54.21 3.82 34.47
C GLY A 16 -54.33 4.84 35.63
N ALA A 17 -54.55 6.15 35.43
CA ALA A 17 -54.68 6.96 34.20
C ALA A 17 -54.56 8.50 34.48
N VAL A 18 -54.47 9.32 33.41
CA VAL A 18 -54.89 10.75 33.29
C VAL A 18 -54.32 11.83 34.25
N ASN A 19 -53.58 12.82 33.70
CA ASN A 19 -54.02 14.25 33.72
C ASN A 19 -53.19 15.21 32.83
N LYS A 20 -53.77 16.37 32.48
CA LYS A 20 -53.11 17.59 31.89
C LYS A 20 -53.23 18.75 32.90
N PRO A 21 -52.28 19.72 32.93
CA PRO A 21 -52.36 20.97 32.12
C PRO A 21 -51.03 21.27 31.36
N GLY A 22 -50.83 22.38 30.63
CA GLY A 22 -51.77 23.47 30.31
C GLY A 22 -51.21 24.82 29.81
N GLY A 23 -50.09 24.85 29.05
CA GLY A 23 -49.72 25.96 28.15
C GLY A 23 -49.04 27.23 28.70
N ALA A 24 -48.04 27.73 27.95
CA ALA A 24 -47.56 29.13 27.91
C ALA A 24 -46.66 29.33 26.65
N SER A 25 -46.34 30.57 26.26
CA SER A 25 -45.62 30.88 24.99
C SER A 25 -44.50 31.93 25.15
N ALA A 26 -43.34 31.68 24.53
CA ALA A 26 -42.33 32.66 24.11
C ALA A 26 -41.50 32.02 22.97
N LYS A 27 -41.49 32.52 21.72
CA LYS A 27 -40.80 33.72 21.17
C LYS A 27 -39.26 33.71 21.27
N PRO A 28 -38.53 33.65 20.13
CA PRO A 28 -37.07 33.81 20.08
C PRO A 28 -36.63 35.28 19.83
N PRO A 29 -35.44 35.69 20.28
CA PRO A 29 -34.76 36.92 19.87
C PRO A 29 -33.36 36.62 19.25
N PRO A 30 -32.62 37.60 18.69
CA PRO A 30 -32.93 38.12 17.37
C PRO A 30 -31.70 38.21 16.43
N VAL A 31 -31.96 38.36 15.12
CA VAL A 31 -30.95 38.81 14.14
C VAL A 31 -30.82 40.33 14.21
N HIS A 32 -29.59 40.85 14.27
CA HIS A 32 -29.33 42.28 14.05
C HIS A 32 -28.54 42.51 12.76
N ASN A 33 -29.17 43.19 11.81
CA ASN A 33 -28.53 43.79 10.65
C ASN A 33 -28.16 45.24 10.98
N HIS A 34 -26.96 45.67 10.61
CA HIS A 34 -26.64 47.08 10.39
C HIS A 34 -25.67 47.19 9.20
N GLY A 35 -25.75 48.30 8.48
CA GLY A 35 -24.87 48.58 7.34
C GLY A 35 -24.82 50.06 6.98
N ALA A 36 -24.07 50.35 5.92
CA ALA A 36 -23.88 51.66 5.27
C ALA A 36 -22.92 52.69 5.95
N ALA A 37 -21.68 52.64 5.44
CA ALA A 37 -21.02 53.75 4.70
C ALA A 37 -20.14 54.80 5.43
N GLN A 38 -19.20 55.33 4.63
CA GLN A 38 -18.28 56.48 4.86
C GLN A 38 -17.13 56.21 5.87
N SER A 39 -15.88 56.70 5.69
CA SER A 39 -15.25 57.46 4.58
C SER A 39 -13.70 57.32 4.58
N LEU A 40 -13.06 57.61 3.44
CA LEU A 40 -11.60 57.87 3.30
C LEU A 40 -11.16 59.10 4.14
N PRO A 41 -9.88 59.19 4.61
CA PRO A 41 -8.81 59.77 3.76
C PRO A 41 -7.35 59.27 3.95
N ASN A 42 -6.63 59.24 2.83
CA ASN A 42 -5.22 59.63 2.58
C ASN A 42 -4.09 59.47 3.63
N ASN A 43 -3.13 58.57 3.30
CA ASN A 43 -1.74 58.89 2.90
C ASN A 43 -0.73 59.51 3.91
N THR A 44 0.39 58.82 4.23
CA THR A 44 1.80 59.22 3.96
C THR A 44 2.88 58.32 4.61
N GLY A 45 4.07 58.22 3.99
CA GLY A 45 5.32 57.61 4.51
C GLY A 45 5.47 56.08 4.26
N SER A 46 6.44 55.52 3.51
CA SER A 46 7.93 55.60 3.52
C SER A 46 8.57 54.83 4.70
N THR A 47 9.51 53.88 4.54
CA THR A 47 10.37 53.57 3.37
C THR A 47 11.07 52.19 3.50
N THR A 48 11.42 51.56 2.37
CA THR A 48 12.50 50.53 2.18
C THR A 48 12.45 49.18 2.95
N SER A 49 12.89 48.03 2.41
CA SER A 49 13.44 47.71 1.06
C SER A 49 13.56 46.19 0.79
N GLN A 50 13.34 45.79 -0.47
CA GLN A 50 13.86 44.58 -1.16
C GLN A 50 13.32 43.19 -0.70
N LEU A 51 13.23 42.15 -1.54
CA LEU A 51 13.72 41.93 -2.93
C LEU A 51 12.68 41.18 -3.83
N HIS A 52 12.96 41.11 -5.14
CA HIS A 52 12.02 40.90 -6.26
C HIS A 52 11.42 39.50 -6.50
N ILE A 53 10.24 39.48 -7.16
CA ILE A 53 9.72 38.44 -8.06
C ILE A 53 9.11 39.11 -9.33
N ALA A 54 9.05 38.39 -10.45
CA ALA A 54 8.28 38.64 -11.71
C ALA A 54 8.85 39.57 -12.82
N ASN A 55 8.96 39.02 -14.05
CA ASN A 55 8.17 39.29 -15.29
C ASN A 55 7.52 40.68 -15.55
N PRO A 56 7.10 41.01 -16.80
CA PRO A 56 7.56 40.59 -18.14
C PRO A 56 7.55 41.74 -19.22
N GLY A 57 7.85 41.43 -20.49
CA GLY A 57 7.03 41.92 -21.63
C GLY A 57 7.52 43.06 -22.55
N ALA A 58 7.62 42.73 -23.86
CA ALA A 58 7.30 43.52 -25.07
C ALA A 58 7.77 44.99 -25.30
N SER A 59 8.39 45.24 -26.47
CA SER A 59 8.00 46.30 -27.46
C SER A 59 8.81 46.22 -28.78
N GLN A 60 8.44 46.98 -29.81
CA GLN A 60 8.88 46.78 -31.21
C GLN A 60 9.76 47.89 -31.82
N ALA A 61 10.58 47.47 -32.80
CA ALA A 61 10.92 48.12 -34.09
C ALA A 61 11.69 49.47 -34.19
N HIS A 62 12.63 49.49 -35.14
CA HIS A 62 12.84 50.61 -36.08
C HIS A 62 13.43 50.11 -37.42
N MET A 63 13.46 50.96 -38.47
CA MET A 63 13.70 50.59 -39.87
C MET A 63 14.94 51.27 -40.48
N LYS A 64 15.59 50.65 -41.49
CA LYS A 64 15.69 51.13 -42.92
C LYS A 64 16.66 50.26 -43.76
N GLY A 65 16.47 50.25 -45.09
CA GLY A 65 17.38 49.66 -46.11
C GLY A 65 18.16 50.74 -46.88
N PRO A 66 18.55 50.58 -48.18
CA PRO A 66 18.21 49.49 -49.13
C PRO A 66 19.35 49.03 -50.13
N SER A 67 18.96 48.12 -51.06
CA SER A 67 19.42 47.95 -52.47
C SER A 67 20.85 47.50 -52.88
N ALA A 68 20.89 46.43 -53.73
CA ALA A 68 21.82 46.14 -54.85
C ALA A 68 23.33 45.84 -54.53
N SER A 69 24.09 44.99 -55.25
CA SER A 69 23.89 44.20 -56.50
C SER A 69 24.97 43.09 -56.68
N GLN A 70 24.68 42.04 -57.50
CA GLN A 70 25.62 41.11 -58.19
C GLN A 70 26.50 40.16 -57.33
N ALA A 71 26.90 38.94 -57.76
CA ALA A 71 26.48 38.07 -58.86
C ALA A 71 26.95 36.59 -58.67
N HIS A 72 26.31 35.64 -59.40
CA HIS A 72 26.66 34.21 -59.60
C HIS A 72 26.60 33.26 -58.36
N MET A 73 26.28 31.95 -58.46
CA MET A 73 26.15 31.03 -59.61
C MET A 73 24.84 30.19 -59.64
N LYS A 74 24.46 29.75 -60.84
CA LYS A 74 23.73 28.50 -61.27
C LYS A 74 22.64 27.88 -60.37
N GLY A 75 21.42 27.76 -60.91
CA GLY A 75 20.38 26.78 -60.49
C GLY A 75 20.46 25.43 -61.26
N PRO A 76 19.36 24.65 -61.47
CA PRO A 76 17.96 25.06 -61.44
C PRO A 76 16.93 24.11 -60.75
N SER A 77 15.66 24.49 -60.87
CA SER A 77 14.37 23.87 -60.51
C SER A 77 14.17 22.34 -60.62
N ALA A 78 13.33 21.80 -59.71
CA ALA A 78 12.27 20.80 -60.02
C ALA A 78 11.27 20.54 -58.85
N SER A 79 11.70 20.71 -57.59
CA SER A 79 11.16 19.93 -56.46
C SER A 79 9.81 20.35 -55.87
N GLN A 80 9.30 21.56 -56.15
CA GLN A 80 8.20 22.15 -55.35
C GLN A 80 6.78 21.83 -55.85
N ALA A 81 6.61 21.10 -56.97
CA ALA A 81 5.30 20.68 -57.46
C ALA A 81 4.75 19.42 -56.75
N LEU A 82 5.63 18.53 -56.28
CA LEU A 82 5.26 17.18 -55.81
C LEU A 82 4.52 17.15 -54.46
N ILE A 83 4.74 18.14 -53.59
CA ILE A 83 4.25 18.14 -52.19
C ILE A 83 2.72 18.37 -52.09
N ARG A 84 2.03 18.76 -53.19
CA ARG A 84 0.56 18.96 -53.19
C ARG A 84 -0.25 17.72 -53.58
N ALA A 85 0.32 16.73 -54.27
CA ALA A 85 -0.42 15.54 -54.70
C ALA A 85 -0.72 14.56 -53.53
N ASP A 86 0.22 14.46 -52.59
CA ASP A 86 0.22 13.42 -51.55
C ASP A 86 -0.95 13.55 -50.56
N ARG A 87 -1.37 14.78 -50.26
CA ARG A 87 -2.53 15.05 -49.39
C ARG A 87 -3.88 14.66 -50.00
N THR A 88 -4.00 14.63 -51.34
CA THR A 88 -5.22 14.18 -52.01
C THR A 88 -5.34 12.66 -52.07
N THR A 89 -4.22 11.94 -52.26
CA THR A 89 -4.22 10.47 -52.33
C THR A 89 -4.63 9.83 -50.99
N GLY A 90 -4.09 10.34 -49.87
CA GLY A 90 -4.43 9.84 -48.54
C GLY A 90 -5.91 10.04 -48.15
N MET A 91 -6.58 11.07 -48.68
CA MET A 91 -7.99 11.35 -48.39
C MET A 91 -8.95 10.39 -49.10
N LEU A 92 -8.55 9.83 -50.24
CA LEU A 92 -9.33 8.81 -50.97
C LEU A 92 -9.19 7.43 -50.31
N ALA A 93 -7.97 7.01 -49.97
CA ALA A 93 -7.72 5.71 -49.34
C ALA A 93 -8.48 5.52 -48.00
N MET A 94 -8.62 6.59 -47.20
CA MET A 94 -9.40 6.54 -45.96
C MET A 94 -10.92 6.48 -46.18
N SER A 95 -11.42 6.88 -47.35
CA SER A 95 -12.82 6.70 -47.73
C SER A 95 -13.11 5.23 -48.05
N ASP A 96 -12.25 4.61 -48.87
CA ASP A 96 -12.45 3.24 -49.34
C ASP A 96 -12.26 2.21 -48.22
N ASP A 97 -11.27 2.37 -47.34
CA ASP A 97 -11.09 1.55 -46.13
C ASP A 97 -12.38 1.55 -45.27
N ASN A 98 -13.08 2.69 -45.18
CA ASN A 98 -14.30 2.84 -44.39
C ASN A 98 -15.52 2.23 -45.10
N VAL A 99 -15.64 2.35 -46.43
CA VAL A 99 -16.70 1.67 -47.21
C VAL A 99 -16.55 0.14 -47.12
N MET A 100 -15.32 -0.38 -47.30
CA MET A 100 -15.01 -1.79 -47.10
C MET A 100 -15.36 -2.26 -45.69
N MET A 101 -15.03 -1.45 -44.67
CA MET A 101 -15.31 -1.82 -43.27
C MET A 101 -16.81 -1.86 -42.97
N ASN A 102 -17.60 -0.91 -43.49
CA ASN A 102 -19.06 -0.92 -43.35
C ASN A 102 -19.70 -2.16 -43.99
N GLN A 103 -19.18 -2.64 -45.14
CA GLN A 103 -19.64 -3.89 -45.74
C GLN A 103 -19.34 -5.11 -44.85
N ILE A 104 -18.18 -5.17 -44.20
CA ILE A 104 -17.82 -6.27 -43.27
C ILE A 104 -18.63 -6.21 -41.96
N LEU A 105 -18.90 -5.02 -41.43
CA LEU A 105 -19.79 -4.84 -40.27
C LEU A 105 -21.21 -5.35 -40.57
N ALA A 106 -21.71 -5.11 -41.79
CA ALA A 106 -23.03 -5.58 -42.21
C ALA A 106 -23.16 -7.11 -42.32
N THR A 107 -22.07 -7.90 -42.36
CA THR A 107 -22.14 -9.37 -42.33
C THR A 107 -22.13 -9.95 -40.90
N HIS A 108 -22.03 -9.12 -39.86
CA HIS A 108 -22.00 -9.60 -38.48
C HIS A 108 -23.42 -9.72 -37.90
N ALA A 109 -23.92 -10.95 -37.85
CA ALA A 109 -25.22 -11.30 -37.29
C ALA A 109 -25.06 -12.46 -36.30
N PRO A 110 -24.43 -12.23 -35.13
CA PRO A 110 -24.13 -13.29 -34.17
C PRO A 110 -25.43 -13.85 -33.58
N ASP A 111 -25.57 -15.18 -33.55
CA ASP A 111 -26.80 -15.87 -33.13
C ASP A 111 -26.79 -16.31 -31.65
N GLY A 112 -25.84 -15.78 -30.87
CA GLY A 112 -25.66 -16.11 -29.45
C GLY A 112 -24.84 -17.38 -29.19
N ARG A 113 -24.34 -18.08 -30.23
CA ARG A 113 -23.37 -19.16 -30.04
C ARG A 113 -22.04 -18.63 -29.51
N GLU A 114 -21.73 -18.99 -28.27
CA GLU A 114 -20.38 -18.88 -27.72
C GLU A 114 -19.58 -20.14 -28.08
N VAL A 115 -18.31 -19.95 -28.45
CA VAL A 115 -17.35 -21.02 -28.77
C VAL A 115 -16.16 -20.82 -27.85
N ASP A 116 -15.74 -21.88 -27.15
CA ASP A 116 -14.44 -21.84 -26.48
C ASP A 116 -13.34 -21.94 -27.53
N VAL A 117 -12.72 -20.79 -27.83
CA VAL A 117 -11.68 -20.67 -28.85
C VAL A 117 -10.28 -20.94 -28.31
N GLN A 118 -10.08 -20.96 -26.98
CA GLN A 118 -8.76 -20.97 -26.37
C GLN A 118 -7.98 -22.28 -26.66
N PRO A 119 -8.59 -23.49 -26.59
CA PRO A 119 -7.91 -24.72 -26.98
C PRO A 119 -7.53 -24.72 -28.48
N LEU A 120 -8.43 -24.24 -29.35
CA LEU A 120 -8.18 -24.18 -30.79
C LEU A 120 -7.06 -23.19 -31.13
N LEU A 121 -6.95 -22.08 -30.38
CA LEU A 121 -5.84 -21.14 -30.53
C LEU A 121 -4.49 -21.77 -30.14
N TYR A 122 -4.40 -22.55 -29.07
CA TYR A 122 -3.15 -23.24 -28.70
C TYR A 122 -2.67 -24.23 -29.78
N LEU A 123 -3.58 -25.01 -30.37
CA LEU A 123 -3.25 -25.91 -31.48
C LEU A 123 -2.72 -25.13 -32.70
N VAL A 124 -3.31 -23.98 -32.98
CA VAL A 124 -2.89 -23.08 -34.07
C VAL A 124 -1.53 -22.43 -33.80
N GLU A 125 -1.27 -22.00 -32.56
CA GLU A 125 0.04 -21.48 -32.17
C GLU A 125 1.12 -22.55 -32.30
N ASP A 126 0.87 -23.81 -31.92
CA ASP A 126 1.84 -24.90 -32.09
C ASP A 126 2.19 -25.13 -33.57
N ILE A 127 1.17 -25.30 -34.44
CA ILE A 127 1.36 -25.51 -35.88
C ILE A 127 2.16 -24.35 -36.51
N LEU A 128 1.77 -23.10 -36.23
CA LEU A 128 2.42 -21.92 -36.82
C LEU A 128 3.84 -21.71 -36.26
N ASN A 129 4.09 -21.99 -34.98
CA ASN A 129 5.44 -21.91 -34.42
C ASN A 129 6.36 -22.97 -35.03
N ARG A 130 5.94 -24.24 -35.15
CA ARG A 130 6.74 -25.31 -35.78
C ARG A 130 7.01 -25.03 -37.26
N ALA A 131 5.99 -24.60 -38.00
CA ALA A 131 6.13 -24.25 -39.42
C ALA A 131 7.09 -23.08 -39.65
N THR A 132 6.99 -21.99 -38.87
CA THR A 132 7.86 -20.81 -39.02
C THR A 132 9.30 -21.04 -38.54
N GLN A 133 9.52 -21.87 -37.51
CA GLN A 133 10.88 -22.17 -37.02
C GLN A 133 11.73 -22.93 -38.04
N HIS A 134 11.13 -23.86 -38.79
CA HIS A 134 11.91 -24.73 -39.70
C HIS A 134 12.49 -23.98 -40.92
N VAL A 135 12.02 -22.76 -41.20
CA VAL A 135 12.59 -21.89 -42.26
C VAL A 135 14.05 -21.55 -41.97
N ASP A 136 14.42 -21.28 -40.72
CA ASP A 136 15.82 -21.06 -40.33
C ASP A 136 16.62 -22.37 -40.22
N VAL A 137 15.97 -23.49 -39.86
CA VAL A 137 16.62 -24.82 -39.80
C VAL A 137 17.05 -25.27 -41.19
N LEU A 138 16.23 -25.04 -42.22
CA LEU A 138 16.56 -25.37 -43.62
C LEU A 138 17.78 -24.57 -44.14
N VAL A 139 18.09 -23.43 -43.51
CA VAL A 139 19.22 -22.55 -43.84
C VAL A 139 20.46 -22.82 -42.98
N LYS A 140 20.34 -23.54 -41.85
CA LYS A 140 21.43 -23.74 -40.87
C LYS A 140 21.78 -25.19 -40.52
N GLY A 141 20.97 -26.18 -40.93
CA GLY A 141 21.39 -27.58 -40.94
C GLY A 141 21.71 -28.18 -39.56
N THR A 142 20.80 -28.10 -38.59
CA THR A 142 20.89 -28.90 -37.36
C THR A 142 19.50 -29.23 -36.85
N GLN A 143 19.24 -30.50 -36.54
CA GLN A 143 17.91 -30.99 -36.18
C GLN A 143 17.94 -31.62 -34.79
N ALA A 144 17.15 -31.05 -33.88
CA ALA A 144 16.95 -31.57 -32.52
C ALA A 144 15.51 -32.03 -32.38
N GLN A 145 15.30 -33.29 -31.98
CA GLN A 145 13.98 -33.79 -31.63
C GLN A 145 13.61 -33.33 -30.22
N ILE A 146 12.37 -32.87 -30.04
CA ILE A 146 11.76 -32.63 -28.73
C ILE A 146 10.38 -33.29 -28.76
N GLU A 147 10.23 -34.37 -28.00
CA GLU A 147 8.95 -34.99 -27.67
C GLU A 147 8.47 -34.47 -26.30
N MET A 148 7.15 -34.40 -26.07
CA MET A 148 6.42 -35.24 -25.11
C MET A 148 5.00 -34.67 -24.81
N GLU A 149 4.13 -35.52 -24.25
CA GLU A 149 2.92 -35.20 -23.44
C GLU A 149 1.71 -34.49 -24.09
N GLU A 150 0.71 -35.26 -24.52
CA GLU A 150 -0.57 -34.72 -25.06
C GLU A 150 -1.84 -35.54 -24.70
N LYS A 151 -1.75 -36.62 -23.91
CA LYS A 151 -2.83 -37.63 -23.80
C LYS A 151 -4.06 -37.25 -22.95
N ALA A 152 -4.08 -36.10 -22.28
CA ALA A 152 -5.18 -35.72 -21.38
C ALA A 152 -6.24 -34.84 -22.04
N GLN A 153 -5.85 -33.84 -22.84
CA GLN A 153 -6.77 -32.89 -23.48
C GLN A 153 -7.47 -33.44 -24.74
N GLN A 154 -6.89 -34.47 -25.39
CA GLN A 154 -7.33 -34.97 -26.71
C GLN A 154 -8.84 -35.29 -26.83
N ALA A 155 -9.49 -35.77 -25.77
CA ALA A 155 -10.93 -36.10 -25.81
C ALA A 155 -11.83 -34.86 -26.01
N ASN A 156 -11.51 -33.72 -25.40
CA ASN A 156 -12.30 -32.49 -25.54
C ASN A 156 -12.06 -31.81 -26.90
N TYR A 157 -10.84 -31.93 -27.45
CA TYR A 157 -10.52 -31.43 -28.78
C TYR A 157 -11.37 -32.09 -29.88
N ILE A 158 -11.58 -33.41 -29.80
CA ILE A 158 -12.31 -34.17 -30.83
C ILE A 158 -13.75 -33.65 -30.99
N ALA A 159 -14.52 -33.55 -29.90
CA ALA A 159 -15.91 -33.10 -29.97
C ALA A 159 -16.06 -31.62 -30.40
N MET A 160 -15.08 -30.77 -30.08
CA MET A 160 -15.03 -29.39 -30.59
C MET A 160 -14.76 -29.36 -32.09
N LEU A 161 -13.75 -30.12 -32.55
CA LEU A 161 -13.37 -30.19 -33.95
C LEU A 161 -14.50 -30.79 -34.81
N GLU A 162 -15.19 -31.84 -34.37
CA GLU A 162 -16.35 -32.42 -35.07
C GLU A 162 -17.43 -31.36 -35.42
N ALA A 163 -17.62 -30.34 -34.57
CA ALA A 163 -18.57 -29.24 -34.81
C ALA A 163 -18.01 -28.10 -35.68
N LEU A 164 -16.69 -27.95 -35.79
CA LEU A 164 -16.03 -26.79 -36.41
C LEU A 164 -15.28 -27.12 -37.71
N THR A 165 -14.83 -28.36 -37.91
CA THR A 165 -14.01 -28.81 -39.05
C THR A 165 -14.61 -28.42 -40.40
N PHE A 166 -15.91 -28.65 -40.64
CA PHE A 166 -16.55 -28.24 -41.89
C PHE A 166 -16.44 -26.73 -42.17
N THR A 167 -16.47 -25.89 -41.13
CA THR A 167 -16.31 -24.43 -41.26
C THR A 167 -14.85 -24.07 -41.55
N ILE A 168 -13.91 -24.71 -40.84
CA ILE A 168 -12.46 -24.54 -41.03
C ILE A 168 -12.04 -24.99 -42.45
N ASP A 169 -12.45 -26.18 -42.87
CA ASP A 169 -12.20 -26.74 -44.21
C ASP A 169 -12.75 -25.83 -45.31
N ARG A 170 -13.98 -25.32 -45.16
CA ARG A 170 -14.58 -24.42 -46.15
C ARG A 170 -13.77 -23.12 -46.30
N ILE A 171 -13.23 -22.58 -45.21
CA ILE A 171 -12.36 -21.40 -45.25
C ILE A 171 -10.99 -21.78 -45.83
N ALA A 172 -10.44 -22.96 -45.49
CA ALA A 172 -9.16 -23.43 -45.99
C ALA A 172 -9.18 -23.65 -47.51
N CYS A 173 -10.27 -24.23 -48.03
CA CYS A 173 -10.53 -24.35 -49.46
C CYS A 173 -10.69 -22.99 -50.15
N GLU A 174 -11.41 -22.03 -49.56
CA GLU A 174 -11.58 -20.70 -50.17
C GLU A 174 -10.26 -19.92 -50.21
N LEU A 175 -9.48 -19.93 -49.12
CA LEU A 175 -8.13 -19.37 -49.06
C LEU A 175 -7.24 -19.92 -50.18
N SER A 176 -7.16 -21.26 -50.30
CA SER A 176 -6.32 -21.91 -51.31
C SER A 176 -6.85 -21.72 -52.75
N TYR A 177 -8.15 -21.91 -52.99
CA TYR A 177 -8.73 -21.82 -54.34
C TYR A 177 -8.66 -20.39 -54.93
N LYS A 178 -8.86 -19.36 -54.10
CA LYS A 178 -8.79 -17.96 -54.52
C LYS A 178 -7.35 -17.49 -54.75
N ALA A 179 -6.42 -17.95 -53.91
CA ALA A 179 -4.99 -17.67 -54.07
C ALA A 179 -4.45 -18.11 -55.45
N TYR A 180 -4.83 -19.29 -55.94
CA TYR A 180 -4.46 -19.77 -57.29
C TYR A 180 -5.10 -18.98 -58.45
N ARG A 181 -6.15 -18.18 -58.21
CA ARG A 181 -6.85 -17.39 -59.26
C ARG A 181 -6.47 -15.91 -59.28
N GLY A 182 -5.65 -15.42 -58.34
CA GLY A 182 -5.28 -14.01 -58.27
C GLY A 182 -6.48 -13.06 -58.09
N SER A 183 -7.53 -13.50 -57.40
CA SER A 183 -8.73 -12.68 -57.17
C SER A 183 -8.51 -11.62 -56.10
N ASP A 184 -9.30 -10.54 -56.14
CA ASP A 184 -9.30 -9.49 -55.12
C ASP A 184 -9.33 -10.04 -53.68
N ALA A 185 -8.37 -9.56 -52.88
CA ALA A 185 -8.22 -9.93 -51.49
C ALA A 185 -9.38 -9.42 -50.62
N HIS A 186 -10.03 -8.30 -50.96
CA HIS A 186 -11.21 -7.84 -50.24
C HIS A 186 -12.40 -8.78 -50.46
N ALA A 187 -12.71 -9.16 -51.70
CA ALA A 187 -13.77 -10.11 -52.03
C ALA A 187 -13.57 -11.47 -51.33
N THR A 188 -12.34 -11.99 -51.30
CA THR A 188 -12.02 -13.24 -50.57
C THR A 188 -12.21 -13.07 -49.06
N THR A 189 -11.76 -11.95 -48.49
CA THR A 189 -11.97 -11.61 -47.07
C THR A 189 -13.47 -11.53 -46.73
N ALA A 190 -14.26 -10.87 -47.59
CA ALA A 190 -15.70 -10.74 -47.43
C ALA A 190 -16.43 -12.10 -47.54
N ALA A 191 -15.97 -13.03 -48.39
CA ALA A 191 -16.51 -14.39 -48.44
C ALA A 191 -16.33 -15.12 -47.09
N ILE A 192 -15.12 -15.04 -46.50
CA ILE A 192 -14.80 -15.61 -45.19
C ILE A 192 -15.69 -14.99 -44.09
N PHE A 193 -15.89 -13.67 -44.11
CA PHE A 193 -16.79 -12.98 -43.16
C PHE A 193 -18.27 -13.33 -43.32
N ASN A 194 -18.73 -13.69 -44.52
CA ASN A 194 -20.08 -14.22 -44.73
C ASN A 194 -20.19 -15.67 -44.22
N PHE A 195 -19.16 -16.51 -44.45
CA PHE A 195 -19.09 -17.88 -43.93
C PHE A 195 -19.12 -17.94 -42.40
N LEU A 196 -18.61 -16.91 -41.73
CA LEU A 196 -18.52 -16.79 -40.27
C LEU A 196 -19.49 -15.74 -39.69
N SER A 197 -20.53 -15.35 -40.43
CA SER A 197 -21.49 -14.28 -40.09
C SER A 197 -22.12 -14.43 -38.70
N SER A 198 -22.47 -15.67 -38.33
CA SER A 198 -23.08 -16.07 -37.05
C SER A 198 -22.13 -16.08 -35.84
N TYR A 199 -20.82 -15.96 -36.04
CA TYR A 199 -19.83 -16.07 -34.96
C TYR A 199 -19.44 -14.70 -34.39
N ALA A 200 -19.01 -14.69 -33.12
CA ALA A 200 -18.38 -13.55 -32.47
C ALA A 200 -17.02 -13.20 -33.11
N TRP A 201 -16.48 -12.01 -32.84
CA TRP A 201 -15.27 -11.49 -33.52
C TRP A 201 -13.99 -12.29 -33.20
N ASP A 202 -13.87 -12.77 -31.97
CA ASP A 202 -12.87 -13.72 -31.49
C ASP A 202 -12.95 -15.06 -32.24
N ALA A 203 -14.11 -15.73 -32.24
CA ALA A 203 -14.34 -16.97 -32.98
C ALA A 203 -14.16 -16.81 -34.50
N LYS A 204 -14.59 -15.69 -35.09
CA LYS A 204 -14.31 -15.34 -36.50
C LYS A 204 -12.81 -15.35 -36.79
N LEU A 205 -12.02 -14.77 -35.89
CA LEU A 205 -10.59 -14.64 -36.06
C LEU A 205 -9.86 -15.98 -35.89
N VAL A 206 -10.14 -16.71 -34.81
CA VAL A 206 -9.49 -17.99 -34.52
C VAL A 206 -9.82 -19.04 -35.58
N LEU A 207 -11.10 -19.19 -35.99
CA LEU A 207 -11.48 -20.14 -37.06
C LEU A 207 -10.79 -19.84 -38.40
N SER A 208 -10.61 -18.56 -38.73
CA SER A 208 -9.86 -18.15 -39.92
C SER A 208 -8.37 -18.46 -39.79
N LEU A 209 -7.79 -18.23 -38.61
CA LEU A 209 -6.39 -18.53 -38.33
C LEU A 209 -6.12 -20.04 -38.33
N SER A 210 -7.07 -20.87 -37.88
CA SER A 210 -7.03 -22.34 -38.01
C SER A 210 -6.99 -22.79 -39.47
N ALA A 211 -7.87 -22.24 -40.31
CA ALA A 211 -7.92 -22.56 -41.73
C ALA A 211 -6.65 -22.11 -42.48
N PHE A 212 -6.04 -20.99 -42.06
CA PHE A 212 -4.73 -20.58 -42.54
C PHE A 212 -3.61 -21.51 -42.04
N ALA A 213 -3.62 -21.88 -40.76
CA ALA A 213 -2.61 -22.73 -40.14
C ALA A 213 -2.57 -24.15 -40.71
N LEU A 214 -3.72 -24.74 -41.06
CA LEU A 214 -3.76 -26.02 -41.79
C LEU A 214 -3.06 -25.91 -43.15
N ASN A 215 -3.46 -24.96 -44.00
CA ASN A 215 -2.83 -24.73 -45.31
C ASN A 215 -1.32 -24.46 -45.20
N TYR A 216 -0.90 -23.66 -44.21
CA TYR A 216 0.51 -23.33 -43.97
C TYR A 216 1.32 -24.50 -43.42
N GLY A 217 0.73 -25.23 -42.47
CA GLY A 217 1.31 -26.41 -41.83
C GLY A 217 1.49 -27.57 -42.81
N GLU A 218 0.50 -27.87 -43.65
CA GLU A 218 0.63 -28.86 -44.72
C GLU A 218 1.76 -28.53 -45.69
N PHE A 219 1.88 -27.26 -46.10
CA PHE A 219 2.92 -26.82 -47.01
C PHE A 219 4.33 -27.04 -46.42
N TRP A 220 4.56 -26.59 -45.18
CA TRP A 220 5.86 -26.72 -44.53
C TRP A 220 6.17 -28.15 -44.07
N LEU A 221 5.16 -28.92 -43.62
CA LEU A 221 5.35 -30.34 -43.30
C LEU A 221 5.78 -31.13 -44.54
N LEU A 222 5.16 -30.89 -45.69
CA LEU A 222 5.58 -31.48 -46.97
C LEU A 222 7.02 -31.07 -47.33
N ALA A 223 7.37 -29.78 -47.15
CA ALA A 223 8.73 -29.28 -47.38
C ALA A 223 9.79 -29.86 -46.42
N GLN A 224 9.39 -30.30 -45.23
CA GLN A 224 10.29 -30.96 -44.26
C GLN A 224 10.54 -32.43 -44.62
N ILE A 225 9.53 -33.17 -45.07
CA ILE A 225 9.60 -34.64 -45.21
C ILE A 225 9.78 -35.15 -46.65
N TYR A 226 9.75 -34.30 -47.68
CA TYR A 226 9.90 -34.74 -49.09
C TYR A 226 11.25 -35.43 -49.40
N SER A 227 12.29 -35.15 -48.62
CA SER A 227 13.63 -35.70 -48.78
C SER A 227 13.77 -37.10 -48.18
N THR A 228 12.96 -37.43 -47.17
CA THR A 228 13.02 -38.69 -46.42
C THR A 228 11.87 -39.66 -46.76
N ASN A 229 10.73 -39.17 -47.22
CA ASN A 229 9.52 -39.96 -47.48
C ASN A 229 9.15 -39.94 -48.97
N GLN A 230 9.02 -41.13 -49.60
CA GLN A 230 8.74 -41.26 -51.04
C GLN A 230 7.34 -40.76 -51.43
N LEU A 231 6.31 -40.94 -50.58
CA LEU A 231 4.97 -40.41 -50.86
C LEU A 231 5.00 -38.88 -50.87
N ALA A 232 5.67 -38.29 -49.87
CA ALA A 232 5.89 -36.85 -49.81
C ALA A 232 6.71 -36.35 -50.99
N LYS A 233 7.72 -37.08 -51.44
CA LYS A 233 8.49 -36.77 -52.65
C LYS A 233 7.60 -36.70 -53.90
N SER A 234 6.70 -37.67 -54.10
CA SER A 234 5.73 -37.65 -55.20
C SER A 234 4.76 -36.47 -55.12
N MET A 235 4.23 -36.17 -53.93
CA MET A 235 3.36 -35.01 -53.70
C MET A 235 4.08 -33.67 -53.89
N ALA A 236 5.34 -33.57 -53.47
CA ALA A 236 6.19 -32.40 -53.62
C ALA A 236 6.50 -32.12 -55.09
N ILE A 237 6.73 -33.14 -55.92
CA ILE A 237 6.89 -33.00 -57.37
C ILE A 237 5.61 -32.42 -58.01
N LEU A 238 4.42 -32.91 -57.62
CA LEU A 238 3.14 -32.38 -58.11
C LEU A 238 2.88 -30.92 -57.65
N LYS A 239 3.33 -30.53 -56.46
CA LYS A 239 3.33 -29.14 -55.97
C LYS A 239 4.60 -28.34 -56.39
N GLN A 240 5.39 -28.81 -57.36
CA GLN A 240 6.63 -28.20 -57.89
C GLN A 240 7.67 -27.77 -56.83
N LEU A 241 7.59 -28.32 -55.61
CA LEU A 241 8.31 -27.84 -54.44
C LEU A 241 9.85 -27.96 -54.53
N PRO A 242 10.46 -28.98 -55.17
CA PRO A 242 11.92 -29.10 -55.23
C PRO A 242 12.63 -27.90 -55.88
N SER A 243 12.11 -27.33 -56.97
CA SER A 243 12.75 -26.20 -57.67
C SER A 243 12.75 -24.92 -56.85
N LEU A 244 11.73 -24.73 -56.00
CA LEU A 244 11.63 -23.64 -55.03
C LEU A 244 12.72 -23.79 -53.95
N LEU A 245 12.90 -25.01 -53.44
CA LEU A 245 13.85 -25.30 -52.35
C LEU A 245 15.33 -25.13 -52.77
N GLU A 246 15.66 -25.47 -54.02
CA GLU A 246 16.99 -25.24 -54.63
C GLU A 246 17.38 -23.75 -54.71
N HIS A 247 16.40 -22.83 -54.69
CA HIS A 247 16.58 -21.39 -54.85
C HIS A 247 16.13 -20.58 -53.62
N THR A 248 16.28 -21.16 -52.43
CA THR A 248 15.82 -20.58 -51.15
C THR A 248 16.55 -19.30 -50.73
N ALA A 249 17.83 -19.15 -51.05
CA ALA A 249 18.64 -18.00 -50.62
C ALA A 249 18.07 -16.62 -51.03
N PRO A 250 17.72 -16.34 -52.31
CA PRO A 250 17.09 -15.06 -52.70
C PRO A 250 15.65 -14.90 -52.19
N LEU A 251 14.97 -15.99 -51.80
CA LEU A 251 13.61 -15.92 -51.25
C LEU A 251 13.57 -15.60 -49.75
N LYS A 252 14.68 -15.71 -49.02
CA LYS A 252 14.69 -15.51 -47.56
C LYS A 252 14.00 -14.22 -47.09
N PRO A 253 14.23 -13.02 -47.67
CA PRO A 253 13.55 -11.79 -47.22
C PRO A 253 12.02 -11.83 -47.36
N ARG A 254 11.47 -12.61 -48.32
CA ARG A 254 10.01 -12.83 -48.44
C ARG A 254 9.50 -13.72 -47.31
N PHE A 255 10.23 -14.80 -46.98
CA PHE A 255 9.88 -15.66 -45.84
C PHE A 255 10.02 -14.95 -44.50
N ASP A 256 11.04 -14.10 -44.31
CA ASP A 256 11.22 -13.31 -43.09
C ASP A 256 10.06 -12.31 -42.90
N ALA A 257 9.61 -11.64 -43.98
CA ALA A 257 8.43 -10.78 -43.98
C ALA A 257 7.13 -11.56 -43.69
N LEU A 258 6.97 -12.73 -44.31
CA LEU A 258 5.82 -13.63 -44.09
C LEU A 258 5.76 -14.11 -42.62
N ASN A 259 6.89 -14.57 -42.07
CA ASN A 259 7.01 -15.01 -40.69
C ASN A 259 6.73 -13.88 -39.69
N THR A 260 7.17 -12.65 -40.02
CA THR A 260 6.89 -11.44 -39.22
C THR A 260 5.39 -11.11 -39.23
N LEU A 261 4.74 -11.19 -40.39
CA LEU A 261 3.29 -10.99 -40.49
C LEU A 261 2.54 -12.07 -39.70
N ILE A 262 2.86 -13.36 -39.86
CA ILE A 262 2.23 -14.47 -39.12
C ILE A 262 2.34 -14.28 -37.60
N ARG A 263 3.52 -13.92 -37.08
CA ARG A 263 3.70 -13.59 -35.66
C ARG A 263 2.80 -12.43 -35.22
N THR A 264 2.72 -11.37 -36.03
CA THR A 264 1.85 -10.22 -35.75
C THR A 264 0.36 -10.61 -35.77
N MET A 265 -0.05 -11.53 -36.66
CA MET A 265 -1.42 -12.07 -36.70
C MET A 265 -1.75 -12.88 -35.44
N MET A 266 -0.82 -13.69 -34.94
CA MET A 266 -1.00 -14.43 -33.68
C MET A 266 -1.12 -13.48 -32.48
N ASP A 267 -0.27 -12.45 -32.40
CA ASP A 267 -0.31 -11.47 -31.30
C ASP A 267 -1.60 -10.64 -31.29
N VAL A 268 -2.11 -10.21 -32.46
CA VAL A 268 -3.44 -9.60 -32.56
C VAL A 268 -4.53 -10.57 -32.10
N THR A 269 -4.46 -11.84 -32.53
CA THR A 269 -5.46 -12.86 -32.19
C THR A 269 -5.53 -13.13 -30.69
N ARG A 270 -4.38 -13.31 -30.04
CA ARG A 270 -4.29 -13.50 -28.59
C ARG A 270 -4.88 -12.31 -27.82
N CYS A 271 -4.49 -11.09 -28.20
CA CYS A 271 -5.01 -9.85 -27.61
C CYS A 271 -6.54 -9.71 -27.75
N VAL A 272 -7.12 -10.10 -28.90
CA VAL A 272 -8.58 -10.09 -29.12
C VAL A 272 -9.30 -11.14 -28.25
N VAL A 273 -8.71 -12.31 -28.03
CA VAL A 273 -9.26 -13.34 -27.12
C VAL A 273 -9.15 -12.90 -25.64
N GLU A 274 -8.02 -12.31 -25.23
CA GLU A 274 -7.82 -11.76 -23.88
C GLU A 274 -8.90 -10.71 -23.51
N PHE A 275 -9.41 -9.93 -24.47
CA PHE A 275 -10.56 -9.03 -24.26
C PHE A 275 -11.88 -9.74 -23.96
N LYS A 276 -12.10 -10.93 -24.53
CA LYS A 276 -13.30 -11.76 -24.31
C LYS A 276 -13.26 -12.48 -22.96
N GLU A 277 -12.07 -12.78 -22.44
CA GLU A 277 -11.86 -13.37 -21.11
C GLU A 277 -11.95 -12.36 -19.95
N LEU A 278 -12.09 -11.06 -20.22
CA LEU A 278 -12.18 -10.03 -19.17
C LEU A 278 -13.39 -10.25 -18.23
N PRO A 279 -13.18 -10.33 -16.89
CA PRO A 279 -14.26 -10.57 -15.92
C PRO A 279 -15.37 -9.49 -15.94
N SER A 280 -16.47 -9.80 -16.61
CA SER A 280 -17.63 -8.93 -16.83
C SER A 280 -18.30 -8.39 -15.55
N MET A 281 -18.13 -9.07 -14.41
CA MET A 281 -18.57 -8.58 -13.09
C MET A 281 -17.82 -7.29 -12.65
N TYR A 282 -16.58 -7.11 -13.13
CA TYR A 282 -15.71 -6.02 -12.72
C TYR A 282 -15.55 -4.91 -13.76
N ILE A 283 -16.00 -5.10 -15.01
CA ILE A 283 -15.94 -4.07 -16.05
C ILE A 283 -17.30 -3.90 -16.74
N SER A 284 -17.86 -2.68 -16.72
CA SER A 284 -19.08 -2.39 -17.48
C SER A 284 -18.75 -2.26 -18.96
N GLN A 285 -19.74 -2.52 -19.82
CA GLN A 285 -19.64 -2.29 -21.27
C GLN A 285 -19.35 -0.81 -21.60
N ASP A 286 -19.72 0.12 -20.71
CA ASP A 286 -19.50 1.56 -20.84
C ASP A 286 -18.07 2.02 -20.51
N ALA A 287 -17.18 1.14 -20.05
CA ALA A 287 -15.82 1.50 -19.64
C ALA A 287 -15.04 2.06 -20.86
N PRO A 288 -14.51 3.31 -20.84
CA PRO A 288 -14.02 3.96 -22.06
C PRO A 288 -12.92 3.21 -22.80
N ALA A 289 -12.03 2.52 -22.09
CA ALA A 289 -10.99 1.67 -22.69
C ALA A 289 -11.60 0.45 -23.40
N LEU A 290 -12.61 -0.19 -22.80
CA LEU A 290 -13.32 -1.33 -23.39
C LEU A 290 -14.16 -0.90 -24.59
N VAL A 291 -14.88 0.23 -24.51
CA VAL A 291 -15.61 0.80 -25.67
C VAL A 291 -14.65 1.11 -26.82
N THR A 292 -13.48 1.67 -26.53
CA THR A 292 -12.45 1.95 -27.55
C THR A 292 -11.92 0.66 -28.18
N ALA A 293 -11.65 -0.38 -27.37
CA ALA A 293 -11.24 -1.69 -27.85
C ALA A 293 -12.33 -2.37 -28.70
N LEU A 294 -13.59 -2.40 -28.24
CA LEU A 294 -14.72 -3.00 -28.94
C LEU A 294 -14.99 -2.35 -30.31
N ASN A 295 -14.76 -1.04 -30.46
CA ASN A 295 -14.81 -0.37 -31.75
C ASN A 295 -13.62 -0.71 -32.67
N LEU A 296 -12.46 -1.02 -32.10
CA LEU A 296 -11.24 -1.37 -32.86
C LEU A 296 -11.17 -2.87 -33.23
N ILE A 297 -11.74 -3.76 -32.41
CA ILE A 297 -11.71 -5.23 -32.60
C ILE A 297 -12.22 -5.65 -33.99
N PRO A 298 -13.39 -5.20 -34.49
CA PRO A 298 -13.84 -5.54 -35.85
C PRO A 298 -12.81 -5.18 -36.93
N THR A 299 -12.18 -4.01 -36.79
CA THR A 299 -11.13 -3.53 -37.70
C THR A 299 -9.88 -4.41 -37.61
N ALA A 300 -9.48 -4.82 -36.40
CA ALA A 300 -8.36 -5.73 -36.18
C ALA A 300 -8.60 -7.12 -36.79
N VAL A 301 -9.81 -7.69 -36.63
CA VAL A 301 -10.19 -8.97 -37.23
C VAL A 301 -10.20 -8.86 -38.76
N TYR A 302 -10.71 -7.77 -39.34
CA TYR A 302 -10.69 -7.54 -40.79
C TYR A 302 -9.27 -7.51 -41.36
N TRP A 303 -8.37 -6.69 -40.79
CA TRP A 303 -6.99 -6.63 -41.27
C TRP A 303 -6.24 -7.94 -41.06
N THR A 304 -6.51 -8.67 -39.98
CA THR A 304 -5.84 -9.97 -39.73
C THR A 304 -6.30 -11.04 -40.72
N ILE A 305 -7.61 -11.17 -40.98
CA ILE A 305 -8.10 -12.12 -42.00
C ILE A 305 -7.63 -11.71 -43.41
N ARG A 306 -7.61 -10.41 -43.74
CA ARG A 306 -7.04 -9.93 -45.00
C ARG A 306 -5.54 -10.24 -45.13
N SER A 307 -4.80 -10.21 -44.02
CA SER A 307 -3.41 -10.66 -43.98
C SER A 307 -3.25 -12.16 -44.18
N MET A 308 -4.15 -13.01 -43.66
CA MET A 308 -4.16 -14.45 -43.97
C MET A 308 -4.36 -14.71 -45.47
N VAL A 309 -5.26 -13.98 -46.13
CA VAL A 309 -5.48 -14.04 -47.59
C VAL A 309 -4.21 -13.61 -48.35
N ALA A 310 -3.54 -12.54 -47.93
CA ALA A 310 -2.28 -12.10 -48.52
C ALA A 310 -1.16 -13.15 -48.35
N CYS A 311 -1.03 -13.73 -47.16
CA CYS A 311 -0.10 -14.83 -46.89
C CYS A 311 -0.36 -16.04 -47.80
N ALA A 312 -1.63 -16.51 -47.89
CA ALA A 312 -2.01 -17.64 -48.74
C ALA A 312 -1.74 -17.39 -50.23
N THR A 313 -2.00 -16.16 -50.70
CA THR A 313 -1.72 -15.72 -52.08
C THR A 313 -0.22 -15.75 -52.37
N GLN A 314 0.62 -15.25 -51.46
CA GLN A 314 2.08 -15.29 -51.61
C GLN A 314 2.63 -16.73 -51.61
N ILE A 315 2.10 -17.63 -50.76
CA ILE A 315 2.50 -19.05 -50.76
C ILE A 315 2.13 -19.73 -52.09
N SER A 316 0.92 -19.50 -52.60
CA SER A 316 0.48 -20.05 -53.89
C SER A 316 1.27 -19.47 -55.06
N SER A 317 1.64 -18.19 -55.02
CA SER A 317 2.51 -17.56 -56.02
C SER A 317 3.88 -18.25 -56.10
N LEU A 318 4.52 -18.48 -54.94
CA LEU A 318 5.81 -19.18 -54.84
C LEU A 318 5.75 -20.62 -55.37
N VAL A 319 4.59 -21.29 -55.23
CA VAL A 319 4.34 -22.66 -55.73
C VAL A 319 4.07 -22.72 -57.24
N THR A 320 3.54 -21.65 -57.84
CA THR A 320 2.94 -21.72 -59.20
C THR A 320 3.80 -21.10 -60.30
N MET A 321 4.56 -20.04 -60.01
CA MET A 321 5.11 -19.13 -61.04
C MET A 321 6.63 -19.19 -61.24
N GLY A 322 7.37 -19.87 -60.36
CA GLY A 322 8.84 -19.86 -60.40
C GLY A 322 9.46 -18.48 -60.12
N HIS A 323 10.74 -18.30 -60.47
CA HIS A 323 11.55 -17.18 -59.99
C HIS A 323 11.53 -15.92 -60.87
N GLU A 324 10.84 -15.93 -62.01
CA GLU A 324 11.08 -14.94 -63.08
C GLU A 324 10.38 -13.58 -62.87
N TYR A 325 9.37 -13.48 -61.99
CA TYR A 325 8.75 -12.21 -61.60
C TYR A 325 8.51 -12.17 -60.08
N GLY A 326 9.44 -11.55 -59.32
CA GLY A 326 9.44 -11.68 -57.84
C GLY A 326 9.89 -10.48 -56.99
N ILE A 327 10.20 -9.32 -57.59
CA ILE A 327 10.73 -8.16 -56.82
C ILE A 327 9.63 -7.30 -56.19
N SER A 328 8.40 -7.32 -56.72
CA SER A 328 7.42 -6.24 -56.52
C SER A 328 6.44 -6.37 -55.34
N GLU A 329 6.51 -7.42 -54.51
CA GLU A 329 5.41 -7.79 -53.59
C GLU A 329 5.78 -7.80 -52.10
N SER A 330 7.07 -7.82 -51.73
CA SER A 330 7.50 -7.99 -50.32
C SER A 330 7.11 -6.81 -49.41
N TRP A 331 6.86 -5.64 -50.01
CA TRP A 331 6.42 -4.43 -49.30
C TRP A 331 4.96 -4.51 -48.83
N GLU A 332 4.10 -5.31 -49.48
CA GLU A 332 2.70 -5.46 -49.09
C GLU A 332 2.56 -6.23 -47.78
N LEU A 333 3.27 -7.37 -47.65
CA LEU A 333 3.35 -8.10 -46.38
C LEU A 333 3.93 -7.22 -45.25
N SER A 334 4.96 -6.43 -45.59
CA SER A 334 5.64 -5.54 -44.64
C SER A 334 4.76 -4.39 -44.16
N THR A 335 3.94 -3.80 -45.04
CA THR A 335 2.99 -2.72 -44.70
C THR A 335 1.77 -3.25 -43.95
N LEU A 336 1.26 -4.45 -44.30
CA LEU A 336 0.25 -5.14 -43.51
C LEU A 336 0.76 -5.47 -42.09
N ALA A 337 1.99 -5.97 -41.96
CA ALA A 337 2.59 -6.25 -40.66
C ALA A 337 2.74 -4.98 -39.81
N HIS A 338 3.10 -3.85 -40.42
CA HIS A 338 3.12 -2.56 -39.72
C HIS A 338 1.71 -2.10 -39.31
N LYS A 339 0.71 -2.20 -40.20
CA LYS A 339 -0.69 -1.81 -39.90
C LYS A 339 -1.26 -2.66 -38.75
N LEU A 340 -1.05 -3.98 -38.76
CA LEU A 340 -1.46 -4.87 -37.67
C LEU A 340 -0.69 -4.61 -36.37
N ARG A 341 0.62 -4.35 -36.43
CA ARG A 341 1.39 -4.06 -35.21
C ARG A 341 0.91 -2.79 -34.52
N ASN A 342 0.62 -1.72 -35.28
CA ASN A 342 0.09 -0.49 -34.72
C ASN A 342 -1.31 -0.70 -34.09
N ILE A 343 -2.15 -1.57 -34.67
CA ILE A 343 -3.45 -1.97 -34.11
C ILE A 343 -3.26 -2.79 -32.83
N HIS A 344 -2.34 -3.76 -32.81
CA HIS A 344 -2.00 -4.57 -31.62
C HIS A 344 -1.46 -3.70 -30.48
N GLU A 345 -0.55 -2.78 -30.76
CA GLU A 345 0.01 -1.85 -29.76
C GLU A 345 -1.12 -1.03 -29.09
N HIS A 346 -2.11 -0.55 -29.87
CA HIS A 346 -3.26 0.16 -29.33
C HIS A 346 -4.21 -0.75 -28.54
N LEU A 347 -4.58 -1.93 -29.08
CA LEU A 347 -5.44 -2.89 -28.39
C LEU A 347 -4.82 -3.31 -27.05
N ARG A 348 -3.52 -3.64 -27.03
CA ARG A 348 -2.78 -4.01 -25.82
C ARG A 348 -2.70 -2.86 -24.81
N GLN A 349 -2.61 -1.61 -25.29
CA GLN A 349 -2.70 -0.44 -24.41
C GLN A 349 -4.09 -0.33 -23.76
N GLN A 350 -5.18 -0.51 -24.51
CA GLN A 350 -6.54 -0.51 -23.95
C GLN A 350 -6.77 -1.69 -23.00
N LEU A 351 -6.19 -2.87 -23.28
CA LEU A 351 -6.28 -4.05 -22.42
C LEU A 351 -5.59 -3.80 -21.06
N ASN A 352 -4.40 -3.20 -21.08
CA ASN A 352 -3.70 -2.78 -19.86
C ASN A 352 -4.52 -1.77 -19.04
N PHE A 353 -5.24 -0.83 -19.68
CA PHE A 353 -6.16 0.06 -18.98
C PHE A 353 -7.39 -0.69 -18.41
N CYS A 354 -7.91 -1.70 -19.11
CA CYS A 354 -9.02 -2.52 -18.62
C CYS A 354 -8.61 -3.36 -17.39
N HIS A 355 -7.44 -4.01 -17.42
CA HIS A 355 -6.92 -4.75 -16.27
C HIS A 355 -6.71 -3.84 -15.06
N ARG A 356 -6.10 -2.65 -15.25
CA ARG A 356 -5.95 -1.66 -14.17
C ARG A 356 -7.30 -1.22 -13.58
N TYR A 357 -8.29 -0.92 -14.42
CA TYR A 357 -9.64 -0.55 -13.95
C TYR A 357 -10.29 -1.69 -13.14
N ILE A 358 -10.11 -2.94 -13.57
CA ILE A 358 -10.61 -4.13 -12.86
C ILE A 358 -9.89 -4.31 -11.51
N GLU A 359 -8.57 -4.09 -11.43
CA GLU A 359 -7.84 -4.10 -10.15
C GLU A 359 -8.29 -2.97 -9.23
N GLU A 360 -8.38 -1.73 -9.73
CA GLU A 360 -8.81 -0.55 -8.97
C GLU A 360 -10.25 -0.72 -8.43
N LYS A 361 -11.16 -1.34 -9.20
CA LYS A 361 -12.52 -1.68 -8.74
C LYS A 361 -12.52 -2.80 -7.69
N LYS A 362 -11.73 -3.87 -7.88
CA LYS A 362 -11.57 -4.95 -6.88
C LYS A 362 -11.03 -4.41 -5.56
N ASP A 363 -10.03 -3.53 -5.61
CA ASP A 363 -9.44 -2.91 -4.42
C ASP A 363 -10.50 -2.10 -3.64
N VAL A 364 -11.39 -1.40 -4.34
CA VAL A 364 -12.54 -0.68 -3.73
C VAL A 364 -13.58 -1.65 -3.14
N GLU A 365 -13.93 -2.73 -3.84
CA GLU A 365 -14.90 -3.72 -3.36
C GLU A 365 -14.39 -4.47 -2.11
N THR A 366 -13.12 -4.89 -2.09
CA THR A 366 -12.48 -5.50 -0.91
C THR A 366 -12.42 -4.50 0.27
N TYR A 367 -12.08 -3.23 0.02
CA TYR A 367 -12.09 -2.20 1.06
C TYR A 367 -13.51 -1.98 1.65
N GLN A 368 -14.54 -1.96 0.81
CA GLN A 368 -15.94 -1.88 1.29
C GLN A 368 -16.37 -3.15 2.03
N MET A 369 -15.85 -4.33 1.66
CA MET A 369 -16.09 -5.58 2.39
C MET A 369 -15.46 -5.53 3.78
N LEU A 370 -14.23 -5.03 3.92
CA LEU A 370 -13.57 -4.82 5.21
C LEU A 370 -14.37 -3.88 6.11
N LEU A 371 -14.83 -2.73 5.60
CA LEU A 371 -15.70 -1.82 6.36
C LEU A 371 -16.97 -2.50 6.89
N LYS A 372 -17.63 -3.34 6.07
CA LYS A 372 -18.83 -4.09 6.48
C LYS A 372 -18.52 -5.21 7.49
N LEU A 373 -17.37 -5.86 7.37
CA LEU A 373 -16.94 -6.92 8.29
C LEU A 373 -16.60 -6.38 9.68
N PHE A 374 -16.06 -5.16 9.77
CA PHE A 374 -15.66 -4.49 11.00
C PHE A 374 -16.71 -3.53 11.59
N ASP A 375 -17.92 -3.47 11.02
CA ASP A 375 -19.03 -2.71 11.59
C ASP A 375 -19.37 -3.28 13.00
N PRO A 376 -19.36 -2.46 14.08
CA PRO A 376 -19.61 -2.93 15.45
C PRO A 376 -20.96 -3.63 15.70
N ASN A 377 -21.91 -3.48 14.78
CA ASN A 377 -23.24 -4.12 14.79
C ASN A 377 -23.23 -5.52 14.15
N VAL A 378 -22.19 -5.89 13.39
CA VAL A 378 -22.09 -7.20 12.73
C VAL A 378 -21.49 -8.21 13.70
N MET A 379 -22.24 -9.29 13.95
CA MET A 379 -21.82 -10.40 14.81
C MET A 379 -21.36 -11.57 13.94
N HIS A 380 -20.15 -12.09 14.20
CA HIS A 380 -19.63 -13.29 13.53
C HIS A 380 -19.66 -14.50 14.46
N ILE A 381 -19.68 -15.70 13.88
CA ILE A 381 -19.70 -16.98 14.62
C ILE A 381 -18.34 -17.24 15.30
N ASP A 382 -17.26 -16.86 14.63
CA ASP A 382 -15.90 -16.80 15.13
C ASP A 382 -15.08 -15.80 14.30
N ASN A 383 -13.88 -15.51 14.79
CA ASN A 383 -12.91 -14.60 14.20
C ASN A 383 -12.35 -15.02 12.81
N MET A 384 -12.68 -16.19 12.25
CA MET A 384 -12.05 -16.70 11.03
C MET A 384 -12.35 -15.84 9.79
N LYS A 385 -13.56 -15.29 9.67
CA LYS A 385 -13.92 -14.37 8.56
C LYS A 385 -13.05 -13.12 8.56
N ILE A 386 -12.78 -12.58 9.74
CA ILE A 386 -11.96 -11.40 9.95
C ILE A 386 -10.50 -11.70 9.62
N LEU A 387 -9.94 -12.77 10.19
CA LEU A 387 -8.55 -13.17 9.96
C LEU A 387 -8.29 -13.50 8.48
N LYS A 388 -9.23 -14.16 7.78
CA LYS A 388 -9.14 -14.39 6.34
C LYS A 388 -9.19 -13.11 5.50
N ALA A 389 -10.06 -12.16 5.85
CA ALA A 389 -10.15 -10.89 5.13
C ALA A 389 -8.93 -9.96 5.35
N LEU A 390 -8.26 -10.06 6.50
CA LEU A 390 -7.03 -9.31 6.78
C LEU A 390 -5.77 -9.95 6.20
N ILE A 391 -5.60 -11.27 6.38
CA ILE A 391 -4.31 -11.93 6.19
C ILE A 391 -4.24 -12.68 4.87
N TYR A 392 -5.17 -13.61 4.65
CA TYR A 392 -5.26 -14.37 3.40
C TYR A 392 -6.62 -15.03 3.25
N ALA A 393 -7.34 -14.74 2.16
CA ALA A 393 -8.71 -15.20 1.97
C ALA A 393 -8.82 -16.64 1.43
N ARG A 394 -7.74 -17.17 0.85
CA ARG A 394 -7.70 -18.47 0.18
C ARG A 394 -7.11 -19.55 1.09
N ASP A 395 -7.43 -20.81 0.81
CA ASP A 395 -6.98 -21.99 1.56
C ASP A 395 -5.87 -22.79 0.85
N ASP A 396 -5.24 -22.24 -0.20
CA ASP A 396 -4.15 -22.88 -0.95
C ASP A 396 -2.76 -22.77 -0.27
N LYS A 397 -2.64 -21.95 0.79
CA LYS A 397 -1.39 -21.70 1.51
C LYS A 397 -1.61 -21.63 3.02
N LEU A 398 -0.54 -21.90 3.77
CA LEU A 398 -0.46 -21.66 5.21
C LEU A 398 0.16 -20.27 5.43
N PRO A 399 -0.63 -19.23 5.78
CA PRO A 399 -0.19 -17.83 5.67
C PRO A 399 0.56 -17.31 6.90
N LEU A 400 0.69 -18.13 7.95
CA LEU A 400 1.40 -17.78 9.17
C LEU A 400 2.62 -18.68 9.39
N ILE A 401 3.63 -18.16 10.09
CA ILE A 401 4.70 -18.91 10.74
C ILE A 401 4.52 -18.76 12.26
N ASP A 402 4.56 -19.88 12.98
CA ASP A 402 4.69 -19.91 14.43
C ASP A 402 6.12 -19.52 14.85
N GLY A 403 6.27 -18.49 15.69
CA GLY A 403 7.56 -18.04 16.20
C GLY A 403 8.27 -19.06 17.12
N ALA A 404 7.53 -19.93 17.80
CA ALA A 404 8.11 -20.94 18.69
C ALA A 404 8.69 -22.12 17.91
N THR A 405 7.90 -22.76 17.03
CA THR A 405 8.35 -23.95 16.27
C THR A 405 8.95 -23.65 14.89
N ARG A 406 8.86 -22.39 14.43
CA ARG A 406 9.26 -21.93 13.07
C ARG A 406 8.56 -22.68 11.92
N ARG A 407 7.41 -23.30 12.19
CA ARG A 407 6.59 -24.02 11.20
C ARG A 407 5.55 -23.11 10.58
N LYS A 408 5.24 -23.34 9.30
CA LYS A 408 4.07 -22.73 8.64
C LYS A 408 2.78 -23.34 9.22
N VAL A 409 1.78 -22.50 9.51
CA VAL A 409 0.50 -22.90 10.11
C VAL A 409 -0.68 -22.17 9.45
N GLY A 410 -1.87 -22.78 9.53
CA GLY A 410 -3.12 -22.18 9.07
C GLY A 410 -3.69 -21.18 10.08
N LEU A 411 -4.63 -20.33 9.65
CA LEU A 411 -5.30 -19.37 10.54
C LEU A 411 -6.11 -20.03 11.66
N ASP A 412 -6.46 -21.31 11.52
CA ASP A 412 -7.28 -22.07 12.46
C ASP A 412 -6.69 -22.21 13.87
N VAL A 413 -5.37 -22.05 14.02
CA VAL A 413 -4.69 -22.02 15.34
C VAL A 413 -5.13 -20.82 16.20
N LEU A 414 -5.76 -19.81 15.59
CA LEU A 414 -6.29 -18.61 16.23
C LEU A 414 -7.82 -18.67 16.41
N ARG A 415 -8.49 -19.72 15.90
CA ARG A 415 -9.96 -19.80 15.86
C ARG A 415 -10.55 -19.70 17.27
N ARG A 416 -11.44 -18.73 17.49
CA ARG A 416 -12.09 -18.44 18.79
C ARG A 416 -11.14 -18.11 19.95
N LYS A 417 -9.92 -17.63 19.67
CA LYS A 417 -9.04 -17.01 20.66
C LYS A 417 -9.16 -15.48 20.61
N ASN A 418 -8.78 -14.80 21.70
CA ASN A 418 -8.46 -13.37 21.62
C ASN A 418 -7.18 -13.21 20.80
N VAL A 419 -7.15 -12.27 19.85
CA VAL A 419 -5.99 -12.07 18.95
C VAL A 419 -5.54 -10.63 18.98
N LEU A 420 -4.29 -10.42 19.38
CA LEU A 420 -3.58 -9.15 19.34
C LEU A 420 -2.82 -9.04 18.01
N LEU A 421 -3.35 -8.24 17.09
CA LEU A 421 -2.68 -7.93 15.84
C LEU A 421 -1.62 -6.84 16.09
N LEU A 422 -0.36 -7.26 16.11
CA LEU A 422 0.78 -6.36 16.18
C LEU A 422 1.08 -5.87 14.76
N ILE A 423 0.75 -4.61 14.46
CA ILE A 423 0.84 -4.02 13.13
C ILE A 423 1.99 -3.01 13.14
N SER A 424 3.01 -3.21 12.31
CA SER A 424 4.18 -2.33 12.24
C SER A 424 4.69 -2.17 10.81
N SER A 425 5.51 -1.12 10.59
CA SER A 425 6.45 -1.10 9.47
C SER A 425 7.63 -2.05 9.75
N LEU A 426 8.58 -2.13 8.82
CA LEU A 426 9.86 -2.82 9.07
C LEU A 426 10.85 -1.97 9.88
N GLU A 427 10.50 -0.73 10.22
CA GLU A 427 11.30 0.20 11.04
C GLU A 427 10.99 0.03 12.55
N PHE A 428 10.79 -1.22 12.98
CA PHE A 428 10.53 -1.59 14.36
C PHE A 428 11.86 -1.68 15.11
N SER A 429 12.03 -0.96 16.22
CA SER A 429 13.31 -0.97 16.93
C SER A 429 13.53 -2.28 17.69
N SER A 430 14.80 -2.69 17.82
CA SER A 430 15.23 -3.81 18.67
C SER A 430 14.76 -3.65 20.11
N ASP A 431 14.83 -2.41 20.61
CA ASP A 431 14.58 -2.05 22.00
C ASP A 431 13.09 -2.20 22.33
N GLU A 432 12.20 -1.70 21.45
CA GLU A 432 10.75 -1.94 21.54
C GLU A 432 10.41 -3.44 21.50
N LEU A 433 11.04 -4.17 20.57
CA LEU A 433 10.70 -5.57 20.33
C LEU A 433 11.10 -6.47 21.50
N ALA A 434 12.30 -6.28 22.06
CA ALA A 434 12.80 -7.05 23.20
C ALA A 434 11.91 -6.88 24.43
N ILE A 435 11.33 -5.69 24.63
CA ILE A 435 10.45 -5.40 25.77
C ILE A 435 9.04 -5.98 25.54
N LEU A 436 8.53 -5.97 24.31
CA LEU A 436 7.30 -6.71 23.98
C LEU A 436 7.48 -8.22 24.12
N GLU A 437 8.64 -8.75 23.73
CA GLU A 437 9.02 -10.15 23.95
C GLU A 437 9.08 -10.47 25.44
N GLN A 438 9.69 -9.63 26.27
CA GLN A 438 9.69 -9.81 27.72
C GLN A 438 8.27 -9.85 28.29
N ILE A 439 7.44 -8.83 28.00
CA ILE A 439 6.05 -8.75 28.50
C ILE A 439 5.21 -9.96 28.04
N TYR A 440 5.41 -10.41 26.79
CA TYR A 440 4.76 -11.60 26.26
C TYR A 440 5.23 -12.88 26.97
N ASN A 441 6.54 -13.06 27.15
CA ASN A 441 7.11 -14.23 27.81
C ASN A 441 6.71 -14.28 29.29
N ASP A 442 6.72 -13.17 30.01
CA ASP A 442 6.24 -13.07 31.40
C ASP A 442 4.76 -13.47 31.53
N SER A 443 3.92 -13.13 30.52
CA SER A 443 2.53 -13.60 30.45
C SER A 443 2.40 -15.13 30.26
N ARG A 444 3.41 -15.78 29.65
CA ARG A 444 3.44 -17.22 29.37
C ARG A 444 3.97 -18.05 30.56
N ILE A 445 4.70 -17.46 31.50
CA ILE A 445 5.17 -18.16 32.73
C ILE A 445 3.99 -18.76 33.53
N HIS A 446 2.80 -18.17 33.45
CA HIS A 446 1.59 -18.63 34.14
C HIS A 446 0.39 -18.83 33.19
N GLU A 447 0.51 -19.70 32.18
CA GLU A 447 -0.50 -19.94 31.13
C GLU A 447 -1.96 -20.12 31.62
N THR A 448 -2.17 -20.56 32.86
CA THR A 448 -3.49 -20.76 33.47
C THR A 448 -4.17 -19.47 33.94
N ARG A 449 -3.50 -18.31 33.93
CA ARG A 449 -4.11 -17.02 34.28
C ARG A 449 -5.03 -16.51 33.17
N LEU A 450 -6.06 -15.76 33.56
CA LEU A 450 -6.92 -15.02 32.62
C LEU A 450 -6.11 -14.04 31.77
N GLU A 451 -5.08 -13.44 32.36
CA GLU A 451 -4.15 -12.47 31.76
C GLU A 451 -3.35 -13.05 30.57
N SER A 452 -3.29 -14.37 30.43
CA SER A 452 -2.52 -15.06 29.39
C SER A 452 -3.37 -15.47 28.16
N GLN A 453 -4.69 -15.26 28.20
CA GLN A 453 -5.67 -15.87 27.27
C GLN A 453 -5.81 -15.13 25.91
N TYR A 454 -4.68 -14.72 25.33
CA TYR A 454 -4.58 -14.13 24.00
C TYR A 454 -3.41 -14.71 23.21
N GLU A 455 -3.47 -14.62 21.88
CA GLU A 455 -2.35 -14.83 20.97
C GLU A 455 -1.91 -13.52 20.34
N VAL A 456 -0.63 -13.38 20.00
CA VAL A 456 -0.12 -12.25 19.21
C VAL A 456 0.13 -12.70 17.77
N VAL A 457 -0.21 -11.86 16.80
CA VAL A 457 0.02 -12.07 15.36
C VAL A 457 0.66 -10.81 14.78
N TRP A 458 1.88 -10.92 14.27
CA TRP A 458 2.55 -9.82 13.58
C TRP A 458 2.11 -9.70 12.12
N ILE A 459 1.55 -8.54 11.77
CA ILE A 459 1.16 -8.15 10.41
C ILE A 459 2.12 -7.05 9.92
N PRO A 460 3.05 -7.36 8.99
CA PRO A 460 3.97 -6.39 8.43
C PRO A 460 3.27 -5.48 7.42
N VAL A 461 3.44 -4.16 7.55
CA VAL A 461 2.98 -3.16 6.58
C VAL A 461 4.17 -2.68 5.75
N VAL A 462 4.32 -3.24 4.56
CA VAL A 462 5.32 -2.82 3.55
C VAL A 462 4.69 -1.89 2.52
N ASP A 463 5.50 -1.08 1.84
CA ASP A 463 5.06 -0.42 0.61
C ASP A 463 4.99 -1.44 -0.54
N ARG A 464 4.03 -1.24 -1.45
CA ARG A 464 3.77 -2.05 -2.64
C ARG A 464 3.93 -1.25 -3.94
N SER A 465 4.54 -0.06 -3.88
CA SER A 465 4.93 0.74 -5.04
C SER A 465 6.00 0.06 -5.91
N VAL A 466 6.87 -0.74 -5.28
CA VAL A 466 7.92 -1.53 -5.94
C VAL A 466 7.67 -3.02 -5.68
N VAL A 467 7.40 -3.78 -6.75
CA VAL A 467 7.26 -5.24 -6.73
C VAL A 467 8.06 -5.81 -7.91
N PRO A 468 8.95 -6.81 -7.71
CA PRO A 468 9.28 -7.48 -6.45
C PRO A 468 9.91 -6.54 -5.41
N LEU A 469 9.79 -6.92 -4.13
CA LEU A 469 10.43 -6.20 -3.03
C LEU A 469 11.96 -6.27 -3.17
N SER A 470 12.68 -5.23 -2.73
CA SER A 470 14.14 -5.26 -2.74
C SER A 470 14.70 -6.29 -1.74
N GLU A 471 15.86 -6.87 -2.05
CA GLU A 471 16.50 -7.85 -1.16
C GLU A 471 16.85 -7.29 0.21
N GLU A 472 17.12 -5.98 0.30
CA GLU A 472 17.28 -5.28 1.59
C GLU A 472 15.97 -5.30 2.40
N THR A 473 14.83 -5.02 1.76
CA THR A 473 13.49 -5.07 2.39
C THR A 473 13.17 -6.49 2.85
N ARG A 474 13.48 -7.50 2.03
CA ARG A 474 13.29 -8.91 2.38
C ARG A 474 14.19 -9.34 3.55
N THR A 475 15.48 -8.98 3.52
CA THR A 475 16.44 -9.25 4.60
C THR A 475 15.99 -8.61 5.92
N LYS A 476 15.51 -7.36 5.88
CA LYS A 476 14.94 -6.66 7.06
C LYS A 476 13.71 -7.37 7.60
N PHE A 477 12.76 -7.76 6.74
CA PHE A 477 11.58 -8.53 7.13
C PHE A 477 11.94 -9.89 7.76
N GLU A 478 12.84 -10.66 7.14
CA GLU A 478 13.25 -11.97 7.64
C GLU A 478 14.01 -11.89 8.96
N THR A 479 14.86 -10.86 9.13
CA THR A 479 15.57 -10.58 10.39
C THR A 479 14.60 -10.20 11.51
N LEU A 480 13.64 -9.30 11.24
CA LEU A 480 12.66 -8.86 12.23
C LEU A 480 11.67 -9.98 12.61
N ARG A 481 11.39 -10.91 11.69
CA ARG A 481 10.58 -12.10 11.96
C ARG A 481 11.30 -13.16 12.77
N SER A 482 12.61 -13.33 12.58
CA SER A 482 13.38 -14.42 13.21
C SER A 482 13.59 -14.21 14.71
N THR A 483 13.47 -12.98 15.21
CA THR A 483 13.47 -12.66 16.65
C THR A 483 12.11 -12.82 17.31
N MET A 484 10.99 -12.69 16.59
CA MET A 484 9.65 -12.76 17.20
C MET A 484 9.29 -14.15 17.74
N PRO A 485 8.76 -14.27 18.98
CA PRO A 485 8.33 -15.55 19.57
C PRO A 485 6.88 -15.95 19.23
N TRP A 486 6.07 -15.01 18.76
CA TRP A 486 4.65 -15.18 18.44
C TRP A 486 4.39 -15.47 16.96
N TYR A 487 3.11 -15.63 16.56
CA TYR A 487 2.75 -15.87 15.17
C TYR A 487 3.10 -14.67 14.28
N SER A 488 3.53 -14.93 13.05
CA SER A 488 3.93 -13.90 12.08
C SER A 488 3.41 -14.26 10.69
N VAL A 489 3.10 -13.25 9.86
CA VAL A 489 2.72 -13.50 8.46
C VAL A 489 3.90 -14.06 7.67
N GLU A 490 3.63 -15.04 6.79
CA GLU A 490 4.66 -15.78 6.06
C GLU A 490 5.32 -15.00 4.92
N ASP A 491 4.57 -14.11 4.26
CA ASP A 491 5.05 -13.21 3.22
C ASP A 491 4.23 -11.90 3.30
N PRO A 492 4.87 -10.72 3.43
CA PRO A 492 4.15 -9.44 3.45
C PRO A 492 3.32 -9.19 2.18
N LEU A 493 3.62 -9.89 1.06
CA LEU A 493 2.83 -9.84 -0.17
C LEU A 493 1.45 -10.52 -0.06
N LEU A 494 1.15 -11.25 1.02
CA LEU A 494 -0.20 -11.76 1.32
C LEU A 494 -1.20 -10.64 1.72
N ILE A 495 -0.74 -9.59 2.43
CA ILE A 495 -1.59 -8.52 3.01
C ILE A 495 -2.03 -7.50 1.95
N GLU A 496 -3.12 -7.79 1.23
CA GLU A 496 -3.58 -7.06 0.05
C GLU A 496 -3.62 -5.51 0.21
N LYS A 497 -3.44 -4.77 -0.90
CA LYS A 497 -3.47 -3.29 -0.91
C LYS A 497 -4.69 -2.68 -0.18
N PRO A 498 -5.92 -3.23 -0.31
CA PRO A 498 -7.10 -2.73 0.42
C PRO A 498 -7.00 -2.90 1.93
N VAL A 499 -6.35 -3.97 2.41
CA VAL A 499 -6.11 -4.20 3.84
C VAL A 499 -5.12 -3.17 4.36
N ILE A 500 -4.00 -2.93 3.66
CA ILE A 500 -3.03 -1.88 4.03
C ILE A 500 -3.70 -0.51 4.06
N ARG A 501 -4.61 -0.23 3.11
CA ARG A 501 -5.41 1.00 3.09
C ARG A 501 -6.35 1.08 4.29
N PHE A 502 -7.10 0.03 4.60
CA PHE A 502 -7.99 -0.06 5.75
C PHE A 502 -7.22 0.14 7.08
N ILE A 503 -6.07 -0.51 7.24
CA ILE A 503 -5.17 -0.36 8.40
C ILE A 503 -4.74 1.11 8.58
N LYS A 504 -4.38 1.80 7.49
CA LYS A 504 -3.96 3.21 7.53
C LYS A 504 -5.11 4.20 7.72
N GLU A 505 -6.29 3.92 7.17
CA GLU A 505 -7.44 4.85 7.24
C GLU A 505 -8.28 4.63 8.50
N VAL A 506 -8.65 3.39 8.83
CA VAL A 506 -9.61 3.05 9.89
C VAL A 506 -8.94 2.84 11.25
N TRP A 507 -7.79 2.16 11.29
CA TRP A 507 -6.97 2.02 12.52
C TRP A 507 -5.87 3.08 12.63
N HIS A 508 -5.90 4.07 11.74
CA HIS A 508 -5.02 5.24 11.72
C HIS A 508 -3.50 4.94 11.71
N PHE A 509 -3.09 3.74 11.30
CA PHE A 509 -1.68 3.35 11.24
C PHE A 509 -0.84 4.31 10.37
N ARG A 510 0.42 4.55 10.75
CA ARG A 510 1.36 5.41 10.02
C ARG A 510 2.73 4.74 9.85
N THR A 511 3.47 4.60 10.95
CA THR A 511 4.83 4.04 11.00
C THR A 511 5.07 3.28 12.30
N LYS A 512 4.94 3.96 13.46
CA LYS A 512 5.04 3.35 14.80
C LYS A 512 4.08 2.16 14.94
N PRO A 513 4.47 1.09 15.68
CA PRO A 513 3.64 -0.08 15.88
C PRO A 513 2.33 0.25 16.61
N ILE A 514 1.25 -0.41 16.20
CA ILE A 514 -0.05 -0.42 16.90
C ILE A 514 -0.48 -1.85 17.21
N LEU A 515 -1.36 -2.00 18.20
CA LEU A 515 -1.81 -3.31 18.70
C LEU A 515 -3.34 -3.39 18.67
N VAL A 516 -3.91 -3.94 17.60
CA VAL A 516 -5.37 -4.06 17.46
C VAL A 516 -5.83 -5.33 18.17
N VAL A 517 -6.84 -5.22 19.04
CA VAL A 517 -7.32 -6.33 19.86
C VAL A 517 -8.62 -6.87 19.29
N LEU A 518 -8.63 -8.14 18.89
CA LEU A 518 -9.81 -8.88 18.45
C LEU A 518 -10.27 -9.87 19.53
N ASP A 519 -11.57 -9.97 19.73
CA ASP A 519 -12.19 -11.01 20.56
C ASP A 519 -12.33 -12.36 19.80
N PRO A 520 -12.85 -13.44 20.42
CA PRO A 520 -13.09 -14.73 19.77
C PRO A 520 -14.04 -14.70 18.55
N GLN A 521 -14.86 -13.65 18.41
CA GLN A 521 -15.75 -13.41 17.27
C GLN A 521 -15.12 -12.46 16.23
N GLY A 522 -13.92 -11.93 16.49
CA GLY A 522 -13.22 -11.01 15.60
C GLY A 522 -13.69 -9.55 15.74
N LYS A 523 -14.46 -9.22 16.78
CA LYS A 523 -14.85 -7.85 17.09
C LYS A 523 -13.65 -7.10 17.69
N VAL A 524 -13.44 -5.86 17.25
CA VAL A 524 -12.38 -4.98 17.79
C VAL A 524 -12.77 -4.53 19.20
N LEU A 525 -11.95 -4.89 20.19
CA LEU A 525 -12.05 -4.47 21.59
C LEU A 525 -11.27 -3.18 21.88
N SER A 526 -10.16 -2.98 21.16
CA SER A 526 -9.43 -1.71 21.09
C SER A 526 -8.72 -1.60 19.74
N PRO A 527 -8.78 -0.43 19.05
CA PRO A 527 -8.05 -0.18 17.81
C PRO A 527 -6.55 0.08 18.06
N ASN A 528 -6.14 0.40 19.30
CA ASN A 528 -4.73 0.46 19.67
C ASN A 528 -4.52 0.25 21.17
N ALA A 529 -4.26 -1.00 21.57
CA ALA A 529 -3.91 -1.37 22.93
C ALA A 529 -2.41 -1.23 23.25
N ILE A 530 -1.56 -0.71 22.35
CA ILE A 530 -0.10 -0.66 22.59
C ILE A 530 0.22 0.17 23.85
N HIS A 531 -0.55 1.23 24.11
CA HIS A 531 -0.39 2.05 25.31
C HIS A 531 -0.74 1.28 26.58
N MET A 532 -1.83 0.52 26.58
CA MET A 532 -2.18 -0.39 27.69
C MET A 532 -1.12 -1.46 27.91
N MET A 533 -0.57 -2.03 26.83
CA MET A 533 0.51 -3.03 26.89
C MET A 533 1.79 -2.44 27.51
N TRP A 534 2.18 -1.21 27.13
CA TRP A 534 3.33 -0.55 27.73
C TRP A 534 3.11 -0.18 29.21
N ILE A 535 1.92 0.27 29.60
CA ILE A 535 1.67 0.70 30.99
C ILE A 535 1.51 -0.50 31.94
N TRP A 536 0.73 -1.54 31.56
CA TRP A 536 0.29 -2.60 32.48
C TRP A 536 0.57 -4.03 32.01
N GLY A 537 1.20 -4.20 30.84
CA GLY A 537 1.51 -5.51 30.27
C GLY A 537 0.27 -6.40 30.11
N SER A 538 0.41 -7.68 30.48
CA SER A 538 -0.67 -8.66 30.45
C SER A 538 -1.83 -8.35 31.41
N THR A 539 -1.59 -7.60 32.50
CA THR A 539 -2.64 -7.26 33.48
C THR A 539 -3.71 -6.32 32.89
N ALA A 540 -3.40 -5.64 31.77
CA ALA A 540 -4.38 -4.88 31.00
C ALA A 540 -5.38 -5.72 30.20
N PHE A 541 -5.22 -7.05 30.10
CA PHE A 541 -6.21 -7.93 29.50
C PHE A 541 -7.60 -7.75 30.15
N PRO A 542 -8.72 -7.73 29.39
CA PRO A 542 -8.86 -8.00 27.95
C PRO A 542 -8.65 -6.78 27.03
N PHE A 543 -7.88 -5.77 27.45
CA PHE A 543 -7.49 -4.60 26.65
C PHE A 543 -8.69 -3.82 26.05
N THR A 544 -9.79 -3.72 26.82
CA THR A 544 -10.97 -2.89 26.49
C THR A 544 -10.86 -1.53 27.17
N SER A 545 -11.51 -0.50 26.60
CA SER A 545 -11.58 0.83 27.24
C SER A 545 -12.21 0.78 28.66
N LEU A 546 -13.13 -0.15 28.92
CA LEU A 546 -13.69 -0.35 30.27
C LEU A 546 -12.64 -0.90 31.26
N ARG A 547 -11.69 -1.73 30.80
CA ARG A 547 -10.54 -2.19 31.61
C ARG A 547 -9.51 -1.07 31.79
N GLU A 548 -9.25 -0.28 30.74
CA GLU A 548 -8.41 0.92 30.78
C GLU A 548 -8.94 1.96 31.81
N GLU A 549 -10.25 2.21 31.83
CA GLU A 549 -10.93 3.08 32.80
C GLU A 549 -10.98 2.54 34.23
N ALA A 550 -10.91 1.21 34.42
CA ALA A 550 -10.82 0.59 35.73
C ALA A 550 -9.40 0.70 36.29
N LEU A 551 -8.39 0.36 35.49
CA LEU A 551 -6.99 0.50 35.85
C LEU A 551 -6.65 1.96 36.21
N TRP A 552 -7.12 2.94 35.43
CA TRP A 552 -6.95 4.36 35.75
C TRP A 552 -7.71 4.88 36.99
N ARG A 553 -8.58 4.06 37.59
CA ARG A 553 -9.35 4.39 38.81
C ARG A 553 -8.71 3.84 40.07
N ASP A 554 -8.05 2.70 39.94
CA ASP A 554 -7.32 2.02 41.01
C ASP A 554 -5.84 2.48 41.08
N GLU A 555 -5.44 3.39 40.18
CA GLU A 555 -4.08 3.91 40.00
C GLU A 555 -3.93 5.38 40.44
N THR A 556 -2.73 5.73 40.91
CA THR A 556 -2.39 6.99 41.58
C THR A 556 -1.01 7.50 41.12
N TRP A 557 -0.63 8.73 41.43
CA TRP A 557 0.73 9.22 41.11
C TRP A 557 1.78 8.71 42.11
N ARG A 558 2.06 7.41 42.03
CA ARG A 558 3.03 6.67 42.86
C ARG A 558 4.29 6.29 42.09
N LEU A 559 5.39 6.02 42.77
CA LEU A 559 6.67 5.68 42.14
C LEU A 559 6.61 4.36 41.38
N GLU A 560 5.79 3.41 41.82
CA GLU A 560 5.51 2.16 41.11
C GLU A 560 4.82 2.40 39.75
N LEU A 561 4.00 3.44 39.60
CA LEU A 561 3.43 3.79 38.30
C LEU A 561 4.54 4.25 37.33
N LEU A 562 5.58 4.92 37.82
CA LEU A 562 6.71 5.37 36.99
C LEU A 562 7.68 4.22 36.65
N ILE A 563 8.10 3.46 37.66
CA ILE A 563 9.17 2.47 37.54
C ILE A 563 8.65 1.09 37.15
N ASP A 564 7.53 0.64 37.72
CA ASP A 564 6.94 -0.68 37.47
C ASP A 564 8.00 -1.79 37.52
N GLY A 565 8.11 -2.67 36.51
CA GLY A 565 9.14 -3.72 36.46
C GLY A 565 10.55 -3.27 36.07
N ILE A 566 10.79 -1.99 35.74
CA ILE A 566 12.02 -1.54 35.04
C ILE A 566 13.28 -1.76 35.88
N ASP A 567 13.26 -1.36 37.16
CA ASP A 567 14.43 -1.48 38.05
C ASP A 567 14.04 -2.12 39.39
N PRO A 568 14.33 -3.43 39.57
CA PRO A 568 14.05 -4.15 40.81
C PRO A 568 14.75 -3.59 42.05
N MET A 569 15.83 -2.81 41.92
CA MET A 569 16.51 -2.17 43.04
C MET A 569 15.63 -1.07 43.64
N ILE A 570 15.03 -0.25 42.78
CA ILE A 570 14.12 0.83 43.19
C ILE A 570 12.86 0.26 43.85
N LEU A 571 12.31 -0.85 43.31
CA LEU A 571 11.19 -1.56 43.94
C LEU A 571 11.50 -2.07 45.36
N ASN A 572 12.76 -2.32 45.70
CA ASN A 572 13.15 -2.71 47.05
C ASN A 572 13.30 -1.49 47.97
N TRP A 573 13.91 -0.39 47.49
CA TRP A 573 13.95 0.87 48.24
C TRP A 573 12.57 1.46 48.54
N ILE A 574 11.60 1.25 47.64
CA ILE A 574 10.18 1.59 47.85
C ILE A 574 9.62 0.85 49.08
N LYS A 575 9.84 -0.46 49.17
CA LYS A 575 9.41 -1.31 50.31
C LYS A 575 10.14 -0.96 51.60
N GLU A 576 11.39 -0.52 51.50
CA GLU A 576 12.21 -0.02 52.63
C GLU A 576 11.77 1.38 53.10
N GLY A 577 10.85 2.06 52.40
CA GLY A 577 10.33 3.37 52.77
C GLY A 577 11.35 4.51 52.64
N LYS A 578 12.42 4.31 51.88
CA LYS A 578 13.52 5.27 51.69
C LYS A 578 13.07 6.52 50.93
N TYR A 579 13.85 7.60 51.05
CA TYR A 579 13.74 8.72 50.11
C TYR A 579 14.47 8.35 48.82
N ILE A 580 13.85 8.61 47.67
CA ILE A 580 14.42 8.26 46.37
C ILE A 580 14.30 9.46 45.43
N PHE A 581 15.42 9.91 44.87
CA PHE A 581 15.45 10.81 43.72
C PHE A 581 15.63 10.01 42.42
N LEU A 582 14.63 10.06 41.53
CA LEU A 582 14.88 9.86 40.10
C LEU A 582 15.30 11.21 39.51
N TYR A 583 16.33 11.25 38.67
CA TYR A 583 16.75 12.51 38.04
C TYR A 583 17.38 12.32 36.66
N GLY A 584 17.45 13.39 35.88
CA GLY A 584 18.02 13.37 34.54
C GLY A 584 18.24 14.75 33.92
N GLY A 585 19.01 14.79 32.85
CA GLY A 585 19.42 16.03 32.17
C GLY A 585 20.55 15.77 31.18
N ASP A 586 20.76 16.65 30.20
CA ASP A 586 21.88 16.54 29.25
C ASP A 586 23.06 17.48 29.54
N ASP A 587 23.05 18.14 30.71
CA ASP A 587 24.18 18.87 31.29
C ASP A 587 24.80 18.10 32.46
N ILE A 588 26.09 17.76 32.34
CA ILE A 588 26.87 17.08 33.37
C ILE A 588 27.19 18.00 34.56
N GLU A 589 27.30 19.31 34.38
CA GLU A 589 27.55 20.22 35.50
C GLU A 589 26.35 20.31 36.43
N TRP A 590 25.15 20.53 35.89
CA TRP A 590 23.91 20.47 36.65
C TRP A 590 23.75 19.12 37.36
N VAL A 591 24.01 18.00 36.67
CA VAL A 591 23.99 16.64 37.26
C VAL A 591 24.95 16.51 38.46
N ARG A 592 26.22 16.94 38.34
CA ARG A 592 27.20 16.93 39.44
C ARG A 592 26.76 17.82 40.60
N LYS A 593 26.33 19.05 40.30
CA LYS A 593 25.87 20.04 41.28
C LYS A 593 24.65 19.53 42.06
N PHE A 594 23.69 18.92 41.36
CA PHE A 594 22.49 18.31 41.96
C PHE A 594 22.83 17.10 42.84
N ALA A 595 23.52 16.09 42.31
CA ALA A 595 23.83 14.86 43.05
C ALA A 595 24.69 15.11 44.29
N THR A 596 25.65 16.03 44.21
CA THR A 596 26.49 16.43 45.35
C THR A 596 25.69 17.18 46.41
N SER A 597 24.83 18.12 45.99
CA SER A 597 23.98 18.88 46.91
C SER A 597 22.94 18.00 47.59
N ALA A 598 22.31 17.06 46.86
CA ALA A 598 21.32 16.14 47.40
C ALA A 598 21.92 15.21 48.46
N ARG A 599 23.10 14.63 48.22
CA ARG A 599 23.83 13.85 49.24
C ARG A 599 24.24 14.69 50.44
N ARG A 600 24.73 15.93 50.23
CA ARG A 600 25.05 16.86 51.33
C ARG A 600 23.82 17.10 52.22
N VAL A 601 22.65 17.34 51.63
CA VAL A 601 21.38 17.55 52.34
C VAL A 601 20.95 16.27 53.06
N ALA A 602 21.07 15.09 52.44
CA ALA A 602 20.72 13.83 53.09
C ALA A 602 21.58 13.57 54.33
N SER A 603 22.91 13.71 54.23
CA SER A 603 23.82 13.58 55.36
C SER A 603 23.57 14.63 56.46
N ALA A 604 23.18 15.85 56.08
CA ALA A 604 22.87 16.93 57.02
C ALA A 604 21.44 16.91 57.60
N SER A 605 20.58 15.98 57.15
CA SER A 605 19.23 15.74 57.68
C SER A 605 19.04 14.34 58.28
N GLY A 606 20.03 13.45 58.11
CA GLY A 606 20.00 12.08 58.64
C GLY A 606 19.06 11.12 57.91
N ILE A 607 18.58 11.48 56.71
CA ILE A 607 17.63 10.65 55.96
C ILE A 607 18.32 9.56 55.13
N PRO A 608 17.71 8.38 54.97
CA PRO A 608 18.15 7.38 54.00
C PRO A 608 17.72 7.81 52.59
N LEU A 609 18.62 8.46 51.85
CA LEU A 609 18.42 8.89 50.46
C LEU A 609 19.15 7.98 49.48
N GLU A 610 18.41 7.44 48.51
CA GLU A 610 18.93 6.76 47.33
C GLU A 610 18.72 7.66 46.09
N MET A 611 19.52 7.46 45.04
CA MET A 611 19.48 8.32 43.84
C MET A 611 19.75 7.52 42.56
N VAL A 612 18.92 7.72 41.53
CA VAL A 612 19.08 7.11 40.20
C VAL A 612 19.07 8.15 39.09
N TYR A 613 20.12 8.13 38.28
CA TYR A 613 20.13 8.85 37.01
C TYR A 613 19.40 8.03 35.93
N VAL A 614 18.25 8.53 35.51
CA VAL A 614 17.36 7.97 34.47
C VAL A 614 17.64 8.58 33.09
N GLY A 615 18.24 9.76 33.02
CA GLY A 615 18.57 10.40 31.75
C GLY A 615 17.42 11.19 31.11
N LYS A 616 17.32 11.17 29.77
CA LYS A 616 16.51 12.16 29.03
C LYS A 616 15.95 11.62 27.71
N SER A 617 14.73 12.04 27.38
CA SER A 617 13.90 11.48 26.30
C SER A 617 14.52 11.55 24.89
N ASN A 618 15.17 12.66 24.55
CA ASN A 618 15.43 13.05 23.15
C ASN A 618 16.92 13.09 22.74
N LYS A 619 17.85 12.60 23.57
CA LYS A 619 19.30 12.83 23.40
C LYS A 619 20.19 11.61 23.75
N ARG A 620 19.88 10.42 23.23
CA ARG A 620 20.57 9.13 23.52
C ARG A 620 22.10 9.27 23.71
N GLU A 621 22.84 9.74 22.70
CA GLU A 621 24.30 9.90 22.80
C GLU A 621 24.80 10.72 24.00
N LYS A 622 24.11 11.84 24.31
CA LYS A 622 24.51 12.67 25.45
C LYS A 622 24.19 11.98 26.77
N VAL A 623 23.06 11.27 26.84
CA VAL A 623 22.71 10.45 28.02
C VAL A 623 23.76 9.37 28.25
N THR A 624 24.22 8.67 27.21
CA THR A 624 25.32 7.69 27.31
C THR A 624 26.62 8.33 27.82
N LYS A 625 26.99 9.51 27.28
CA LYS A 625 28.17 10.28 27.73
C LYS A 625 28.06 10.67 29.21
N VAL A 626 26.93 11.24 29.64
CA VAL A 626 26.67 11.60 31.05
C VAL A 626 26.71 10.36 31.97
N THR A 627 26.11 9.24 31.56
CA THR A 627 26.12 7.97 32.31
C THR A 627 27.54 7.44 32.53
N SER A 628 28.40 7.49 31.50
CA SER A 628 29.80 7.08 31.63
C SER A 628 30.58 7.92 32.64
N ILE A 629 30.29 9.23 32.73
CA ILE A 629 30.91 10.13 33.69
C ILE A 629 30.37 9.88 35.11
N ILE A 630 29.06 9.65 35.28
CA ILE A 630 28.45 9.29 36.57
C ILE A 630 29.10 8.03 37.15
N ASN A 631 29.33 7.01 36.31
CA ASN A 631 30.01 5.78 36.74
C ASN A 631 31.49 6.02 37.08
N ALA A 632 32.22 6.79 36.27
CA ALA A 632 33.63 7.09 36.49
C ALA A 632 33.89 7.97 37.73
N GLU A 633 32.99 8.90 38.04
CA GLU A 633 33.03 9.78 39.22
C GLU A 633 32.27 9.20 40.43
N ASN A 634 31.72 7.98 40.31
CA ASN A 634 30.91 7.30 41.32
C ASN A 634 29.78 8.17 41.91
N LEU A 635 29.03 8.86 41.04
CA LEU A 635 28.01 9.84 41.44
C LEU A 635 26.65 9.21 41.80
N GLY A 636 26.49 7.89 41.75
CA GLY A 636 25.26 7.19 42.14
C GLY A 636 24.90 6.06 41.17
N HIS A 637 23.72 5.47 41.36
CA HIS A 637 23.17 4.49 40.42
C HIS A 637 22.71 5.20 39.14
N ALA A 638 22.87 4.54 37.99
CA ALA A 638 22.52 5.09 36.69
C ALA A 638 22.11 3.98 35.72
N TRP A 639 21.05 4.22 34.96
CA TRP A 639 20.60 3.26 33.95
C TRP A 639 21.55 3.26 32.75
N GLN A 640 22.26 2.15 32.59
CA GLN A 640 23.25 1.95 31.53
C GLN A 640 22.58 1.52 30.22
N ASP A 641 21.59 0.62 30.32
CA ASP A 641 20.81 0.17 29.18
C ASP A 641 19.92 1.29 28.64
N GLN A 642 20.00 1.50 27.32
CA GLN A 642 19.21 2.50 26.62
C GLN A 642 17.76 2.04 26.39
N ALA A 643 17.47 0.73 26.44
CA ALA A 643 16.11 0.22 26.35
C ALA A 643 15.31 0.56 27.63
N MET A 644 15.89 0.39 28.83
CA MET A 644 15.29 0.89 30.09
C MET A 644 14.93 2.38 30.03
N VAL A 645 15.88 3.23 29.60
CA VAL A 645 15.67 4.68 29.48
C VAL A 645 14.59 5.00 28.46
N TRP A 646 14.64 4.38 27.28
CA TRP A 646 13.63 4.55 26.23
C TRP A 646 12.24 4.12 26.70
N PHE A 647 12.15 3.02 27.45
CA PHE A 647 10.88 2.45 27.89
C PHE A 647 10.20 3.32 28.93
N PHE A 648 10.93 3.83 29.93
CA PHE A 648 10.42 4.80 30.89
C PHE A 648 9.75 6.01 30.21
N TRP A 649 10.40 6.61 29.21
CA TRP A 649 9.82 7.73 28.47
C TRP A 649 8.65 7.31 27.58
N THR A 650 8.72 6.16 26.88
CA THR A 650 7.62 5.67 26.03
C THR A 650 6.40 5.25 26.83
N ARG A 651 6.61 4.73 28.05
CA ARG A 651 5.56 4.35 28.99
C ARG A 651 4.88 5.60 29.56
N LEU A 652 5.64 6.65 29.90
CA LEU A 652 5.09 7.99 30.22
C LEU A 652 4.31 8.63 29.05
N GLU A 653 4.84 8.60 27.83
CA GLU A 653 4.10 9.07 26.64
C GLU A 653 2.82 8.25 26.44
N SER A 654 2.87 6.94 26.70
CA SER A 654 1.70 6.06 26.62
C SER A 654 0.65 6.34 27.69
N MET A 655 1.05 6.73 28.91
CA MET A 655 0.10 7.21 29.92
C MET A 655 -0.65 8.47 29.43
N LEU A 656 0.07 9.42 28.83
CA LEU A 656 -0.53 10.62 28.24
C LEU A 656 -1.53 10.25 27.13
N PHE A 657 -1.14 9.37 26.20
CA PHE A 657 -2.01 8.94 25.10
C PHE A 657 -3.22 8.12 25.57
N SER A 658 -3.08 7.28 26.58
CA SER A 658 -4.18 6.53 27.21
C SER A 658 -5.21 7.47 27.85
N LYS A 659 -4.77 8.47 28.63
CA LYS A 659 -5.67 9.49 29.20
C LYS A 659 -6.40 10.28 28.10
N ILE A 660 -5.71 10.66 27.02
CA ILE A 660 -6.32 11.33 25.85
C ILE A 660 -7.32 10.42 25.13
N GLN A 661 -7.01 9.14 24.94
CA GLN A 661 -7.87 8.15 24.29
C GLN A 661 -9.22 7.98 25.02
N LEU A 662 -9.21 8.02 26.36
CA LEU A 662 -10.41 7.99 27.20
C LEU A 662 -11.16 9.33 27.28
N GLY A 663 -10.77 10.34 26.50
CA GLY A 663 -11.32 11.69 26.57
C GLY A 663 -10.92 12.48 27.82
N ARG A 664 -10.12 11.91 28.72
CA ARG A 664 -9.67 12.51 29.99
C ARG A 664 -8.42 13.37 29.78
N ALA A 665 -8.50 14.30 28.82
CA ALA A 665 -7.46 15.30 28.57
C ALA A 665 -7.47 16.45 29.60
N ASP A 666 -8.57 16.57 30.36
CA ASP A 666 -8.85 17.62 31.34
C ASP A 666 -7.77 17.82 32.39
N ASP A 667 -7.48 19.09 32.67
CA ASP A 667 -6.49 19.53 33.66
C ASP A 667 -6.95 19.39 35.12
N GLN A 668 -8.05 18.67 35.37
CA GLN A 668 -8.54 18.33 36.72
C GLN A 668 -8.04 16.96 37.20
N ASP A 669 -7.56 16.09 36.31
CA ASP A 669 -6.96 14.81 36.70
C ASP A 669 -5.53 15.04 37.24
N PRO A 670 -5.26 14.78 38.53
CA PRO A 670 -3.96 15.08 39.13
C PRO A 670 -2.84 14.19 38.58
N VAL A 671 -3.16 12.96 38.13
CA VAL A 671 -2.19 12.07 37.47
C VAL A 671 -1.84 12.65 36.09
N MET A 672 -2.84 13.12 35.34
CA MET A 672 -2.65 13.76 34.04
C MET A 672 -1.77 15.03 34.12
N LEU A 673 -2.00 15.88 35.12
CA LEU A 673 -1.14 17.05 35.38
C LEU A 673 0.32 16.65 35.62
N GLN A 674 0.58 15.62 36.42
CA GLN A 674 1.94 15.21 36.75
C GLN A 674 2.66 14.51 35.58
N ILE A 675 1.95 13.72 34.77
CA ILE A 675 2.45 13.20 33.49
C ILE A 675 2.86 14.36 32.58
N LYS A 676 1.99 15.37 32.40
CA LYS A 676 2.27 16.57 31.60
C LYS A 676 3.53 17.30 32.10
N LYS A 677 3.68 17.53 33.40
CA LYS A 677 4.89 18.19 33.96
C LYS A 677 6.17 17.39 33.67
N LEU A 678 6.18 16.10 34.02
CA LEU A 678 7.39 15.25 33.88
C LEU A 678 7.82 15.06 32.42
N LEU A 679 6.87 14.89 31.48
CA LEU A 679 7.18 14.83 30.05
C LEU A 679 7.76 16.14 29.50
N SER A 680 7.35 17.31 30.04
CA SER A 680 7.91 18.60 29.65
C SER A 680 9.35 18.78 30.19
N TYR A 681 9.57 18.54 31.49
CA TYR A 681 10.93 18.63 32.07
C TYR A 681 11.88 17.56 31.47
N GLY A 682 11.33 16.46 30.94
CA GLY A 682 12.07 15.44 30.21
C GLY A 682 12.61 15.88 28.83
N ARG A 683 12.27 17.07 28.34
CA ARG A 683 12.67 17.61 27.02
C ARG A 683 13.66 18.76 27.13
N GLU A 684 13.43 19.71 28.03
CA GLU A 684 14.25 20.91 28.23
C GLU A 684 14.74 21.01 29.69
N GLY A 685 15.90 21.62 29.92
CA GLY A 685 16.55 21.66 31.24
C GLY A 685 17.02 20.29 31.77
N GLY A 686 17.16 20.22 33.09
CA GLY A 686 17.24 18.99 33.88
C GLY A 686 15.96 18.79 34.71
N TRP A 687 15.76 17.60 35.26
CA TRP A 687 14.56 17.23 36.01
C TRP A 687 14.91 16.31 37.18
N ALA A 688 14.08 16.34 38.23
CA ALA A 688 14.10 15.31 39.27
C ALA A 688 12.71 15.10 39.89
N VAL A 689 12.46 13.87 40.33
CA VAL A 689 11.27 13.43 41.06
C VAL A 689 11.73 12.93 42.43
N LEU A 690 11.20 13.52 43.50
CA LEU A 690 11.40 13.06 44.88
C LEU A 690 10.22 12.21 45.32
N SER A 691 10.49 11.04 45.89
CA SER A 691 9.52 10.19 46.57
C SER A 691 9.96 9.83 47.99
N GLN A 692 9.02 9.35 48.79
CA GLN A 692 9.29 8.63 50.04
C GLN A 692 8.54 7.30 49.99
N GLY A 693 9.27 6.20 49.80
CA GLY A 693 8.67 4.91 49.43
C GLY A 693 7.88 5.03 48.12
N SER A 694 6.62 4.61 48.15
CA SER A 694 5.67 4.71 47.03
C SER A 694 5.25 6.15 46.69
N ASP A 695 5.16 7.04 47.68
CA ASP A 695 4.47 8.33 47.52
C ASP A 695 5.39 9.42 46.93
N ILE A 696 4.99 10.01 45.81
CA ILE A 696 5.74 11.05 45.11
C ILE A 696 5.48 12.42 45.74
N VAL A 697 6.53 13.02 46.29
CA VAL A 697 6.48 14.28 47.03
C VAL A 697 6.43 15.49 46.09
N VAL A 698 7.34 15.51 45.11
CA VAL A 698 7.59 16.63 44.18
C VAL A 698 8.07 16.09 42.83
N ASN A 699 7.51 16.62 41.74
CA ASN A 699 8.11 16.63 40.41
C ASN A 699 8.70 18.04 40.17
N GLY A 700 10.00 18.16 39.90
CA GLY A 700 10.67 19.47 39.79
C GLY A 700 11.55 19.63 38.54
N HIS A 701 11.55 20.85 38.00
CA HIS A 701 12.42 21.28 36.90
C HIS A 701 13.76 21.80 37.43
N SER A 702 14.81 21.85 36.60
CA SER A 702 16.15 22.30 36.98
C SER A 702 16.21 23.69 37.63
N THR A 703 15.28 24.59 37.29
CA THR A 703 15.17 25.95 37.86
C THR A 703 14.55 25.99 39.25
N THR A 704 13.79 24.97 39.67
CA THR A 704 13.18 24.91 41.01
C THR A 704 13.87 23.89 41.91
N ILE A 705 14.20 22.71 41.39
CA ILE A 705 14.64 21.57 42.21
C ILE A 705 16.10 21.67 42.68
N LEU A 706 17.00 22.25 41.86
CA LEU A 706 18.38 22.49 42.29
C LEU A 706 18.45 23.61 43.35
N PRO A 707 17.77 24.76 43.20
CA PRO A 707 17.64 25.73 44.30
C PRO A 707 16.93 25.19 45.54
N ALA A 708 15.92 24.33 45.39
CA ALA A 708 15.23 23.69 46.53
C ALA A 708 16.20 22.85 47.40
N VAL A 709 17.07 22.07 46.77
CA VAL A 709 18.13 21.31 47.44
C VAL A 709 19.28 22.22 47.92
N GLY A 710 19.59 23.28 47.17
CA GLY A 710 20.64 24.24 47.52
C GLY A 710 20.34 25.01 48.81
N GLY A 711 19.13 25.56 48.91
CA GLY A 711 18.64 26.40 50.01
C GLY A 711 18.30 25.66 51.32
N TYR A 712 18.82 24.45 51.54
CA TYR A 712 18.56 23.66 52.76
C TYR A 712 18.82 24.46 54.05
N ASP A 713 19.82 25.34 54.07
CA ASP A 713 20.14 26.17 55.22
C ASP A 713 19.01 27.14 55.63
N GLU A 714 18.09 27.49 54.72
CA GLU A 714 16.92 28.33 54.99
C GLU A 714 15.74 27.53 55.54
N TRP A 715 15.47 26.34 54.99
CA TRP A 715 14.27 25.57 55.33
C TRP A 715 14.50 24.41 56.33
N LYS A 716 15.76 24.04 56.63
CA LYS A 716 16.11 23.03 57.64
C LYS A 716 15.47 23.27 59.01
N VAL A 717 15.22 24.52 59.37
CA VAL A 717 14.55 24.88 60.63
C VAL A 717 13.15 24.25 60.74
N ASN A 718 12.44 24.09 59.62
CA ASN A 718 11.10 23.50 59.59
C ASN A 718 11.12 21.96 59.60
N VAL A 719 12.29 21.32 59.43
CA VAL A 719 12.40 19.85 59.36
C VAL A 719 12.12 19.19 60.70
N ALA A 720 12.43 19.86 61.82
CA ALA A 720 12.10 19.39 63.17
C ALA A 720 10.58 19.37 63.42
N ASP A 721 9.87 20.41 62.99
CA ASP A 721 8.43 20.59 63.27
C ASP A 721 7.52 19.86 62.27
N LYS A 722 7.92 19.83 60.98
CA LYS A 722 7.10 19.34 59.86
C LYS A 722 7.60 18.03 59.23
N GLY A 723 8.81 17.59 59.58
CA GLY A 723 9.50 16.49 58.89
C GLY A 723 10.04 16.89 57.52
N PHE A 724 11.06 16.15 57.06
CA PHE A 724 11.80 16.46 55.82
C PHE A 724 10.89 16.59 54.59
N LYS A 725 10.00 15.60 54.38
CA LYS A 725 9.08 15.53 53.25
C LYS A 725 8.23 16.79 53.05
N LEU A 726 7.59 17.29 54.11
CA LEU A 726 6.72 18.45 54.02
C LEU A 726 7.52 19.75 53.94
N ALA A 727 8.60 19.88 54.72
CA ALA A 727 9.48 21.05 54.68
C ALA A 727 10.15 21.25 53.30
N PHE A 728 10.62 20.17 52.66
CA PHE A 728 11.15 20.21 51.29
C PHE A 728 10.08 20.65 50.30
N LYS A 729 8.88 20.07 50.37
CA LYS A 729 7.77 20.38 49.47
C LYS A 729 7.34 21.84 49.58
N GLU A 730 7.09 22.33 50.78
CA GLU A 730 6.71 23.74 51.00
C GLU A 730 7.78 24.74 50.54
N TYR A 731 9.06 24.35 50.51
CA TYR A 731 10.12 25.21 49.98
C TYR A 731 10.23 25.12 48.44
N HIS A 732 10.13 23.92 47.86
CA HIS A 732 10.07 23.74 46.42
C HIS A 732 8.87 24.47 45.80
N ASP A 733 7.68 24.32 46.39
CA ASP A 733 6.44 24.85 45.82
C ASP A 733 6.46 26.41 45.88
N ARG A 734 7.05 27.01 46.92
CA ARG A 734 7.34 28.46 46.95
C ARG A 734 8.34 28.93 45.89
N LEU A 735 9.34 28.12 45.53
CA LEU A 735 10.26 28.42 44.43
C LEU A 735 9.57 28.24 43.06
N HIS A 736 8.62 27.33 42.96
CA HIS A 736 7.79 27.11 41.77
C HIS A 736 6.86 28.30 41.51
N ASP A 737 6.17 28.78 42.55
CA ASP A 737 5.34 30.00 42.56
C ASP A 737 6.09 31.28 42.15
N VAL A 738 7.43 31.29 42.25
CA VAL A 738 8.27 32.40 41.78
C VAL A 738 8.78 32.13 40.36
N ALA A 739 9.38 30.96 40.11
CA ALA A 739 10.07 30.65 38.87
C ALA A 739 9.16 30.41 37.66
N HIS A 740 7.86 30.12 37.87
CA HIS A 740 6.85 29.88 36.83
C HIS A 740 7.37 29.04 35.63
N PRO A 741 7.81 27.78 35.81
CA PRO A 741 8.32 26.98 34.71
C PRO A 741 7.31 26.87 33.57
N CYS A 742 7.77 27.10 32.33
CA CYS A 742 6.94 26.99 31.13
C CYS A 742 6.95 25.54 30.61
N CYS A 743 5.82 25.04 30.09
CA CYS A 743 5.77 23.72 29.46
C CYS A 743 5.75 23.78 27.93
N ARG A 744 6.30 22.71 27.34
CA ARG A 744 6.35 22.46 25.90
C ARG A 744 6.05 21.00 25.60
N PHE A 745 5.10 20.74 24.70
CA PHE A 745 4.76 19.40 24.22
C PHE A 745 4.94 19.31 22.72
N GLU A 746 5.59 18.27 22.22
CA GLU A 746 5.74 18.06 20.78
C GLU A 746 5.21 16.67 20.47
N PHE A 747 4.03 16.64 19.85
CA PHE A 747 3.34 15.43 19.47
C PHE A 747 3.89 14.91 18.14
N PRO A 748 4.21 13.60 18.02
CA PRO A 748 4.55 13.02 16.73
C PRO A 748 3.40 13.23 15.73
N THR A 749 3.72 13.59 14.48
CA THR A 749 2.75 13.86 13.40
C THR A 749 1.83 12.67 13.05
N ALA A 750 2.07 11.51 13.67
CA ALA A 750 1.28 10.29 13.51
C ALA A 750 0.13 10.15 14.52
N THR A 751 0.10 10.92 15.62
CA THR A 751 -0.85 10.73 16.72
C THR A 751 -2.02 11.72 16.67
N LYS A 752 -3.19 11.35 17.18
CA LYS A 752 -4.36 12.23 17.25
C LYS A 752 -4.15 13.31 18.31
N VAL A 753 -3.66 14.47 17.88
CA VAL A 753 -3.41 15.64 18.72
C VAL A 753 -4.73 16.20 19.27
N PRO A 754 -4.83 16.58 20.56
CA PRO A 754 -5.99 17.31 21.09
C PRO A 754 -6.19 18.66 20.38
N GLU A 755 -7.43 19.11 20.22
CA GLU A 755 -7.75 20.39 19.55
C GLU A 755 -7.29 21.61 20.36
N SER A 756 -7.19 21.47 21.69
CA SER A 756 -6.49 22.41 22.57
C SER A 756 -5.96 21.67 23.80
N MET A 757 -4.97 22.27 24.47
CA MET A 757 -4.43 21.78 25.74
C MET A 757 -4.06 22.98 26.62
N ARG A 758 -4.25 22.87 27.94
CA ARG A 758 -3.69 23.83 28.88
C ARG A 758 -2.35 23.34 29.43
N CYS A 759 -1.50 24.29 29.75
CA CYS A 759 -0.23 24.02 30.42
C CYS A 759 -0.48 23.59 31.87
N PRO A 760 0.15 22.51 32.38
CA PRO A 760 -0.02 22.06 33.76
C PRO A 760 0.63 23.00 34.80
N GLU A 761 1.38 24.01 34.34
CA GLU A 761 2.03 25.04 35.15
C GLU A 761 1.25 26.35 35.06
N CYS A 762 1.18 26.95 33.86
CA CYS A 762 0.63 28.27 33.65
C CYS A 762 -0.92 28.30 33.57
N LEU A 763 -1.57 27.12 33.47
CA LEU A 763 -3.02 26.89 33.27
C LEU A 763 -3.69 27.63 32.09
N ARG A 764 -2.93 28.40 31.30
CA ARG A 764 -3.35 29.00 30.04
C ARG A 764 -3.46 27.92 28.96
N ILE A 765 -4.34 28.15 27.99
CA ILE A 765 -4.38 27.40 26.74
C ILE A 765 -3.04 27.62 26.02
N MET A 766 -2.44 26.54 25.53
CA MET A 766 -1.17 26.55 24.83
C MET A 766 -1.40 26.77 23.32
N GLU A 767 -0.50 27.49 22.67
CA GLU A 767 -0.62 27.80 21.23
C GLU A 767 -0.24 26.59 20.36
N THR A 768 -1.01 26.36 19.31
CA THR A 768 -0.90 25.19 18.41
C THR A 768 0.03 25.47 17.23
N TYR A 769 1.25 24.93 17.29
CA TYR A 769 2.17 24.80 16.16
C TYR A 769 2.35 23.31 15.80
N THR A 770 3.51 22.92 15.27
CA THR A 770 3.96 21.50 15.27
C THR A 770 4.25 20.98 16.70
N SER A 771 4.20 21.88 17.68
CA SER A 771 4.27 21.65 19.12
C SER A 771 3.25 22.56 19.83
N PHE A 772 2.90 22.25 21.07
CA PHE A 772 2.26 23.18 22.00
C PHE A 772 3.31 23.89 22.83
N VAL A 773 3.15 25.21 22.99
CA VAL A 773 3.98 26.06 23.85
C VAL A 773 3.04 26.93 24.71
N CYS A 774 3.31 27.09 26.02
CA CYS A 774 2.57 28.10 26.81
C CYS A 774 3.07 29.50 26.44
N CYS A 775 2.17 30.49 26.43
CA CYS A 775 2.36 31.86 25.93
C CYS A 775 3.30 32.74 26.81
N HIS A 776 4.46 32.20 27.18
CA HIS A 776 5.52 32.85 27.94
C HIS A 776 6.85 32.62 27.21
N ASP A 777 7.16 33.54 26.29
CA ASP A 777 8.49 33.66 25.67
C ASP A 777 9.58 33.91 26.73
N GLU A 778 10.86 33.74 26.34
CA GLU A 778 12.07 33.87 27.17
C GLU A 778 12.38 35.30 27.66
N GLN A 779 11.39 36.03 28.19
CA GLN A 779 11.59 37.35 28.81
C GLN A 779 12.19 37.24 30.22
N GLY A 780 13.47 36.84 30.24
CA GLY A 780 14.45 37.15 31.28
C GLY A 780 14.06 36.87 32.72
N ILE A 781 14.52 35.73 33.25
CA ILE A 781 14.71 35.56 34.70
C ILE A 781 15.52 36.77 35.21
N PRO A 782 15.00 37.57 36.17
CA PRO A 782 15.77 38.69 36.71
C PRO A 782 17.06 38.19 37.36
N GLY A 783 18.20 38.72 36.92
CA GLY A 783 19.54 38.29 37.37
C GLY A 783 19.89 38.62 38.83
N SER A 784 18.89 38.80 39.69
CA SER A 784 18.99 39.15 41.11
C SER A 784 18.78 37.95 42.05
N LEU A 785 18.88 36.72 41.53
CA LEU A 785 18.73 35.44 42.25
C LEU A 785 19.83 34.42 41.87
N PHE A 786 21.03 34.92 41.57
CA PHE A 786 22.26 34.14 41.33
C PHE A 786 23.35 34.54 42.33
#